data_AF-A0A364KPR4-F1
#
_entry.id   AF-A0A364KPR4-F1
#
_cell.length_a   1.000
_cell.length_b   1.000
_cell.length_c   1.000
_cell.angle_alpha   90.00
_cell.angle_beta   90.00
_cell.angle_gamma   90.00
#
_symmetry.space_group_name_H-M   'P 1'
#
loop_
_entity.id
_entity.type
_entity.pdbx_description
1 polymer ?
#
loop_
_entity_poly.entity_id
_entity_poly.type
_entity_poly.pdbx_seq_one_letter_code
_entity_poly.pdbx_strand_id
1 'polypeptide(L)'
;MAAVHPLDPLTPQEISLAAHIVRNSFPSNNLIFRAITLWEPPKKEIIPYLEAERLKERLPTPPPRIAQVLFYIDKATQYRRGRIDLEQKKVTDINDLDGHHAYVDAGEMKKCERACLDDSRVQAAIRALQLPEGAVVVCDPWTYSPDGMNDMTRRCVMCFFYMKLSPHGDANHYAFPLEFVAELSDEMKVMQVLKVPSGVNDQMITADASTLRPFDRAKIHTTSEYHPDLATERRTTVKPLTVSQPLGPSFHTSGNLIKWEKWRFRVGFNYREGLVIHDVTYDNRRVFHRLSSSEMFVPYGDPRAPYPRKAAFDFGNNGAGVNANNLGLGCDCLGHIKYFHFWHHTNEGVPTKMSNVVCCHEIDDGILWKHTNYRTDNAVVTRSRVLVLQTVITVSNYEYIFAFQFNQAAEISYEVRATGILSTAFIDRDTSVPFGTVVAPGVMAPYHQHLFSLRIDPAIDGYENSIMVEESHPMPIEDLKSMTNVGYITKNEFVENETPLDTDNRVGRVFKIVNENIRNPITGGPVGYKLIPHYSQMLLAHPSSYHSIRSEFGDYPIWVTRHYDDELFAAGEHTLQSTTGSGVATWIKSRRDNPESVRNQDLVVWHTFGTTHNPRVEDWPVMPVEKMTVTLKPVNFFTRNPALDVPISTQADNKSVLVGDDAEKGCCGTTALIHETASVISDTRQSLNPSKYFIIVPALFGNGQSTSPSNSPHLRDAFPVVTFADNVRAQYLLVTQKLGLTKAKAVVGFSMGGAQAYQWAVQYPDFMDVVVPICASAKNALHNNVFLEGVKSALIAARGGLSLGVGKGQRYPSNEPWTPQQREVGLKAFGRVYAGWGFSQAWYRQKLFSKFFGAKDEEEFLQTFWEPWGLKNDPDDLLVMLRTWQLGDISRAPEFGGDLQKALQSIKCRVVVAPVETDMYFPPEDSQFEVENMVTGRGTLAVVPSVWGHWGGGCTDSKDDLQFLDEAMVQVFAETG
;
A
#
# COMPACT_ATOMS: atom_id res chain seq x y z
N MET A 1 -6.23 9.97 32.30
CA MET A 1 -5.82 8.86 31.41
C MET A 1 -7.09 8.20 30.90
N ALA A 2 -7.20 7.89 29.60
CA ALA A 2 -8.31 7.09 29.11
C ALA A 2 -8.26 5.70 29.79
N ALA A 3 -9.41 5.13 30.13
CA ALA A 3 -9.49 3.77 30.67
C ALA A 3 -8.96 2.78 29.62
N VAL A 4 -8.15 1.80 30.04
CA VAL A 4 -7.61 0.80 29.13
C VAL A 4 -8.69 -0.22 28.77
N HIS A 5 -8.81 -0.58 27.50
CA HIS A 5 -9.83 -1.53 27.07
C HIS A 5 -9.45 -2.96 27.52
N PRO A 6 -10.40 -3.84 27.91
CA PRO A 6 -10.09 -5.19 28.42
C PRO A 6 -9.33 -6.09 27.42
N LEU A 7 -9.47 -5.83 26.12
CA LEU A 7 -8.74 -6.52 25.03
C LEU A 7 -7.43 -5.85 24.62
N ASP A 8 -7.08 -4.68 25.17
CA ASP A 8 -5.81 -4.06 24.82
C ASP A 8 -4.64 -4.88 25.40
N PRO A 9 -3.59 -5.15 24.61
CA PRO A 9 -2.39 -5.81 25.11
C PRO A 9 -1.82 -5.09 26.35
N LEU A 10 -1.09 -5.85 27.18
CA LEU A 10 -0.55 -5.31 28.44
C LEU A 10 0.32 -4.07 28.20
N THR A 11 0.12 -3.08 29.06
CA THR A 11 0.95 -1.87 29.07
C THR A 11 2.31 -2.15 29.72
N PRO A 12 3.33 -1.28 29.53
CA PRO A 12 4.63 -1.41 30.20
C PRO A 12 4.52 -1.52 31.73
N GLN A 13 3.60 -0.75 32.31
CA GLN A 13 3.37 -0.73 33.75
C GLN A 13 2.80 -2.05 34.23
N GLU A 14 1.90 -2.66 33.46
CA GLU A 14 1.30 -3.95 33.77
C GLU A 14 2.27 -5.11 33.61
N ILE A 15 3.11 -5.08 32.56
CA ILE A 15 4.20 -6.05 32.39
C ILE A 15 5.16 -5.97 33.58
N SER A 16 5.57 -4.75 33.97
CA SER A 16 6.46 -4.54 35.12
C SER A 16 5.82 -5.01 36.43
N LEU A 17 4.52 -4.75 36.61
CA LEU A 17 3.76 -5.15 37.79
C LEU A 17 3.63 -6.67 37.88
N ALA A 18 3.27 -7.34 36.77
CA ALA A 18 3.18 -8.80 36.72
C ALA A 18 4.53 -9.44 37.07
N ALA A 19 5.62 -8.98 36.45
CA ALA A 19 6.96 -9.46 36.75
C ALA A 19 7.33 -9.23 38.23
N HIS A 20 6.98 -8.08 38.80
CA HIS A 20 7.24 -7.78 40.21
C HIS A 20 6.46 -8.70 41.16
N ILE A 21 5.18 -8.93 40.90
CA ILE A 21 4.34 -9.83 41.71
C ILE A 21 4.92 -11.24 41.69
N VAL A 22 5.28 -11.77 40.51
CA VAL A 22 5.87 -13.11 40.39
C VAL A 22 7.22 -13.18 41.12
N ARG A 23 8.12 -12.19 40.97
CA ARG A 23 9.39 -12.16 41.71
C ARG A 23 9.18 -12.19 43.23
N ASN A 24 8.18 -11.47 43.75
CA ASN A 24 7.89 -11.47 45.19
C ASN A 24 7.35 -12.82 45.69
N SER A 25 6.73 -13.62 44.82
CA SER A 25 6.32 -15.00 45.14
C SER A 25 7.49 -15.98 45.17
N PHE A 26 8.64 -15.63 44.59
CA PHE A 26 9.86 -16.45 44.55
C PHE A 26 11.11 -15.64 44.98
N PRO A 27 11.16 -15.11 46.21
CA PRO A 27 12.17 -14.12 46.63
C PRO A 27 13.61 -14.67 46.69
N SER A 28 13.78 -15.98 46.77
CA SER A 28 15.08 -16.65 46.89
C SER A 28 15.61 -17.21 45.56
N ASN A 29 14.86 -17.04 44.46
CA ASN A 29 15.20 -17.64 43.17
C ASN A 29 15.46 -16.57 42.11
N ASN A 30 16.33 -16.90 41.16
CA ASN A 30 16.47 -16.11 39.94
C ASN A 30 15.39 -16.56 38.94
N LEU A 31 14.65 -15.61 38.37
CA LEU A 31 13.58 -15.92 37.41
C LEU A 31 13.98 -15.51 36.00
N ILE A 32 13.69 -16.37 35.03
CA ILE A 32 13.89 -16.10 33.60
C ILE A 32 12.50 -16.04 32.96
N PHE A 33 12.00 -14.83 32.71
CA PHE A 33 10.70 -14.61 32.10
C PHE A 33 10.74 -14.95 30.61
N ARG A 34 9.80 -15.79 30.16
CA ARG A 34 9.66 -16.19 28.76
C ARG A 34 8.48 -15.47 28.10
N ALA A 35 7.32 -15.39 28.75
CA ALA A 35 6.22 -14.58 28.26
C ALA A 35 5.54 -13.84 29.43
N ILE A 36 5.15 -12.58 29.20
CA ILE A 36 4.25 -11.81 30.05
C ILE A 36 3.24 -11.19 29.09
N THR A 37 2.06 -11.81 29.00
CA THR A 37 1.04 -11.47 28.01
C THR A 37 -0.33 -11.34 28.66
N LEU A 38 -1.25 -10.64 27.99
CA LEU A 38 -2.64 -10.60 28.42
C LEU A 38 -3.20 -12.01 28.37
N TRP A 39 -3.85 -12.45 29.45
CA TRP A 39 -4.80 -13.53 29.41
C TRP A 39 -6.14 -12.91 29.00
N GLU A 40 -6.58 -13.18 27.77
CA GLU A 40 -7.82 -12.57 27.25
C GLU A 40 -9.00 -12.88 28.20
N PRO A 41 -9.86 -11.89 28.50
CA PRO A 41 -11.01 -12.12 29.36
C PRO A 41 -11.91 -13.24 28.82
N PRO A 42 -12.51 -14.08 29.68
CA PRO A 42 -13.46 -15.09 29.25
C PRO A 42 -14.54 -14.51 28.33
N LYS A 43 -14.83 -15.18 27.21
CA LYS A 43 -15.71 -14.67 26.16
C LYS A 43 -17.08 -14.28 26.73
N LYS A 44 -17.66 -15.12 27.58
CA LYS A 44 -18.96 -14.86 28.22
C LYS A 44 -18.96 -13.61 29.11
N GLU A 45 -17.85 -13.31 29.77
CA GLU A 45 -17.73 -12.16 30.68
C GLU A 45 -17.53 -10.84 29.93
N ILE A 46 -16.84 -10.87 28.78
CA ILE A 46 -16.55 -9.66 28.02
C ILE A 46 -17.67 -9.23 27.08
N ILE A 47 -18.50 -10.17 26.61
CA ILE A 47 -19.61 -9.87 25.68
C ILE A 47 -20.47 -8.67 26.13
N PRO A 48 -20.96 -8.58 27.39
CA PRO A 48 -21.75 -7.42 27.82
C PRO A 48 -21.02 -6.09 27.70
N TYR A 49 -19.70 -6.08 27.92
CA TYR A 49 -18.86 -4.90 27.76
C TYR A 49 -18.73 -4.50 26.29
N LEU A 50 -18.46 -5.46 25.40
CA LEU A 50 -18.35 -5.23 23.96
C LEU A 50 -19.67 -4.73 23.37
N GLU A 51 -20.81 -5.29 23.79
CA GLU A 51 -22.14 -4.85 23.35
C GLU A 51 -22.43 -3.41 23.78
N ALA A 52 -22.19 -3.09 25.05
CA ALA A 52 -22.39 -1.72 25.54
C ALA A 52 -21.48 -0.72 24.81
N GLU A 53 -20.22 -1.10 24.52
CA GLU A 53 -19.30 -0.25 23.74
C GLU A 53 -19.80 -0.05 22.30
N ARG A 54 -20.19 -1.12 21.61
CA ARG A 54 -20.68 -1.10 20.23
C ARG A 54 -21.94 -0.24 20.10
N LEU A 55 -22.88 -0.39 21.03
CA LEU A 55 -24.14 0.34 21.07
C LEU A 55 -24.02 1.77 21.64
N LYS A 56 -22.83 2.15 22.13
CA LYS A 56 -22.57 3.42 22.82
C LYS A 56 -23.45 3.63 24.05
N GLU A 57 -23.71 2.54 24.76
CA GLU A 57 -24.43 2.53 26.03
C GLU A 57 -23.46 2.73 27.21
N ARG A 58 -24.00 2.76 28.44
CA ARG A 58 -23.18 2.82 29.64
C ARG A 58 -22.39 1.51 29.78
N LEU A 59 -21.06 1.60 29.77
CA LEU A 59 -20.18 0.45 29.95
C LEU A 59 -20.41 -0.21 31.32
N PRO A 60 -20.55 -1.55 31.39
CA PRO A 60 -20.51 -2.28 32.65
C PRO A 60 -19.09 -2.24 33.25
N THR A 61 -18.95 -2.76 34.47
CA THR A 61 -17.61 -2.99 35.05
C THR A 61 -16.81 -3.89 34.10
N PRO A 62 -15.60 -3.49 33.67
CA PRO A 62 -14.77 -4.33 32.82
C PRO A 62 -14.40 -5.64 33.54
N PRO A 63 -14.22 -6.75 32.81
CA PRO A 63 -13.66 -7.97 33.39
C PRO A 63 -12.26 -7.72 34.00
N PRO A 64 -11.86 -8.50 35.02
CA PRO A 64 -10.55 -8.37 35.63
C PRO A 64 -9.42 -8.48 34.62
N ARG A 65 -8.41 -7.62 34.73
CA ARG A 65 -7.25 -7.67 33.85
C ARG A 65 -6.22 -8.68 34.37
N ILE A 66 -6.09 -9.80 33.66
CA ILE A 66 -5.21 -10.90 34.04
C ILE A 66 -3.98 -10.96 33.12
N ALA A 67 -2.79 -11.08 33.70
CA ALA A 67 -1.57 -11.39 32.96
C ALA A 67 -1.24 -12.89 33.08
N GLN A 68 -0.94 -13.54 31.95
CA GLN A 68 -0.29 -14.85 31.92
C GLN A 68 1.23 -14.65 31.87
N VAL A 69 1.92 -15.33 32.78
CA VAL A 69 3.38 -15.26 32.91
C VAL A 69 3.99 -16.65 32.79
N LEU A 70 4.80 -16.87 31.74
CA LEU A 70 5.60 -18.07 31.54
C LEU A 70 7.03 -17.76 31.96
N PHE A 71 7.62 -18.57 32.84
CA PHE A 71 8.97 -18.31 33.37
C PHE A 71 9.67 -19.58 33.82
N TYR A 72 11.00 -19.53 33.83
CA TYR A 72 11.83 -20.55 34.48
C TYR A 72 12.38 -20.07 35.82
N ILE A 73 12.65 -21.02 36.70
CA ILE A 73 13.34 -20.83 37.98
C ILE A 73 14.80 -21.29 37.87
N ASP A 74 15.73 -20.43 38.31
CA ASP A 74 17.18 -20.61 38.40
C ASP A 74 17.86 -21.06 37.09
N LYS A 75 17.99 -22.37 36.87
CA LYS A 75 18.80 -22.97 35.78
C LYS A 75 18.01 -23.33 34.51
N ALA A 76 16.86 -22.71 34.27
CA ALA A 76 16.02 -22.99 33.09
C ALA A 76 15.47 -24.43 33.01
N THR A 77 15.40 -25.15 34.12
CA THR A 77 14.87 -26.53 34.17
C THR A 77 13.50 -26.64 34.85
N GLN A 78 13.13 -25.64 35.65
CA GLN A 78 11.84 -25.59 36.35
C GLN A 78 10.93 -24.60 35.65
N TYR A 79 10.04 -25.09 34.77
CA TYR A 79 9.16 -24.26 33.94
C TYR A 79 7.80 -24.09 34.59
N ARG A 80 7.31 -22.86 34.68
CA ARG A 80 6.04 -22.53 35.36
C ARG A 80 5.19 -21.58 34.53
N ARG A 81 3.87 -21.69 34.69
CA ARG A 81 2.88 -20.72 34.20
C ARG A 81 2.12 -20.13 35.38
N GLY A 82 2.18 -18.80 35.54
CA GLY A 82 1.38 -18.06 36.51
C GLY A 82 0.25 -17.26 35.85
N ARG A 83 -0.87 -17.13 36.54
CA ARG A 83 -1.90 -16.12 36.25
C ARG A 83 -1.88 -15.05 37.34
N ILE A 84 -1.83 -13.78 36.93
CA ILE A 84 -1.67 -12.64 37.84
C ILE A 84 -2.85 -11.71 37.64
N ASP A 85 -3.62 -11.49 38.71
CA ASP A 85 -4.62 -10.44 38.75
C ASP A 85 -3.93 -9.10 39.02
N LEU A 86 -3.94 -8.23 38.02
CA LEU A 86 -3.22 -6.95 38.06
C LEU A 86 -3.90 -5.92 38.97
N GLU A 87 -5.21 -6.04 39.16
CA GLU A 87 -5.99 -5.14 40.01
C GLU A 87 -5.83 -5.52 41.48
N GLN A 88 -5.96 -6.81 41.79
CA GLN A 88 -5.77 -7.36 43.13
C GLN A 88 -4.28 -7.52 43.51
N LYS A 89 -3.38 -7.35 42.53
CA LYS A 89 -1.92 -7.47 42.67
C LYS A 89 -1.47 -8.79 43.29
N LYS A 90 -2.08 -9.89 42.85
CA LYS A 90 -1.81 -11.23 43.40
C LYS A 90 -1.71 -12.28 42.31
N VAL A 91 -0.96 -13.32 42.61
CA VAL A 91 -0.97 -14.56 41.84
C VAL A 91 -2.29 -15.29 42.13
N THR A 92 -3.05 -15.64 41.09
CA THR A 92 -4.28 -16.42 41.23
C THR A 92 -4.02 -17.91 41.13
N ASP A 93 -3.05 -18.31 40.30
CA ASP A 93 -2.64 -19.70 40.10
C ASP A 93 -1.18 -19.76 39.59
N ILE A 94 -0.48 -20.84 39.95
CA ILE A 94 0.82 -21.25 39.38
C ILE A 94 0.76 -22.74 39.06
N ASN A 95 0.95 -23.06 37.79
CA ASN A 95 1.03 -24.42 37.27
C ASN A 95 2.47 -24.84 36.99
N ASP A 96 2.76 -26.11 37.32
CA ASP A 96 4.00 -26.79 36.98
C ASP A 96 3.97 -27.29 35.53
N LEU A 97 4.98 -26.95 34.75
CA LEU A 97 5.12 -27.32 33.34
C LEU A 97 6.45 -28.06 33.08
N ASP A 98 7.06 -28.66 34.10
CA ASP A 98 8.32 -29.41 33.96
C ASP A 98 8.18 -30.52 32.91
N GLY A 99 9.15 -30.59 32.00
CA GLY A 99 9.13 -31.47 30.82
C GLY A 99 8.57 -30.80 29.55
N HIS A 100 7.91 -29.64 29.67
CA HIS A 100 7.60 -28.76 28.55
C HIS A 100 8.62 -27.63 28.42
N HIS A 101 8.70 -27.04 27.24
CA HIS A 101 9.69 -26.01 26.91
C HIS A 101 9.03 -24.74 26.41
N ALA A 102 9.57 -23.59 26.82
CA ALA A 102 9.18 -22.30 26.27
C ALA A 102 9.74 -22.12 24.85
N TYR A 103 9.16 -21.17 24.11
CA TYR A 103 9.68 -20.77 22.80
C TYR A 103 11.13 -20.26 22.88
N VAL A 104 11.81 -20.24 21.73
CA VAL A 104 13.20 -19.83 21.54
C VAL A 104 13.27 -18.40 21.00
N ASP A 105 14.20 -17.60 21.52
CA ASP A 105 14.46 -16.25 21.04
C ASP A 105 15.88 -16.10 20.47
N ALA A 106 16.11 -15.01 19.73
CA ALA A 106 17.40 -14.72 19.10
C ALA A 106 18.56 -14.58 20.11
N GLY A 107 18.28 -14.16 21.35
CA GLY A 107 19.28 -14.08 22.40
C GLY A 107 19.77 -15.45 22.84
N GLU A 108 18.89 -16.44 22.87
CA GLU A 108 19.24 -17.83 23.12
C GLU A 108 19.97 -18.47 21.95
N MET A 109 19.53 -18.24 20.71
CA MET A 109 20.22 -18.74 19.51
C MET A 109 21.69 -18.27 19.47
N LYS A 110 21.96 -17.00 19.79
CA LYS A 110 23.35 -16.48 19.87
C LYS A 110 24.19 -17.19 20.93
N LYS A 111 23.58 -17.63 22.03
CA LYS A 111 24.29 -18.42 23.06
C LYS A 111 24.61 -19.83 22.55
N CYS A 112 23.67 -20.47 21.84
CA CYS A 112 23.89 -21.77 21.21
C CYS A 112 25.01 -21.71 20.17
N GLU A 113 24.99 -20.72 19.27
CA GLU A 113 26.05 -20.50 18.27
C GLU A 113 27.42 -20.37 18.94
N ARG A 114 27.53 -19.50 19.96
CA ARG A 114 28.79 -19.32 20.68
C ARG A 114 29.26 -20.61 21.36
N ALA A 115 28.37 -21.32 22.04
CA ALA A 115 28.71 -22.57 22.71
C ALA A 115 29.22 -23.64 21.73
N CYS A 116 28.63 -23.72 20.54
CA CYS A 116 29.10 -24.60 19.48
C CYS A 116 30.47 -24.18 18.94
N LEU A 117 30.66 -22.90 18.64
CA LEU A 117 31.93 -22.39 18.09
C LEU A 117 33.07 -22.42 19.11
N ASP A 118 32.79 -22.37 20.42
CA ASP A 118 33.80 -22.50 21.48
C ASP A 118 34.18 -23.98 21.76
N ASP A 119 33.44 -24.98 21.24
CA ASP A 119 33.71 -26.41 21.49
C ASP A 119 34.87 -26.96 20.66
N SER A 120 35.81 -27.66 21.31
CA SER A 120 37.02 -28.18 20.67
C SER A 120 36.76 -29.22 19.58
N ARG A 121 35.67 -29.99 19.64
CA ARG A 121 35.29 -31.00 18.64
C ARG A 121 34.72 -30.34 17.39
N VAL A 122 33.89 -29.31 17.55
CA VAL A 122 33.42 -28.48 16.43
C VAL A 122 34.60 -27.80 15.76
N GLN A 123 35.50 -27.20 16.54
CA GLN A 123 36.72 -26.60 16.01
C GLN A 123 37.63 -27.63 15.29
N ALA A 124 37.66 -28.88 15.74
CA ALA A 124 38.37 -29.96 15.05
C ALA A 124 37.71 -30.32 13.71
N ALA A 125 36.38 -30.39 13.66
CA ALA A 125 35.63 -30.60 12.42
C ALA A 125 35.87 -29.48 11.40
N ILE A 126 35.83 -28.22 11.83
CA ILE A 126 36.13 -27.06 10.98
C ILE A 126 37.55 -27.15 10.39
N ARG A 127 38.55 -27.50 11.22
CA ARG A 127 39.94 -27.69 10.74
C ARG A 127 40.06 -28.83 9.73
N ALA A 128 39.34 -29.93 9.92
CA ALA A 128 39.35 -31.06 8.99
C ALA A 128 38.86 -30.70 7.59
N LEU A 129 37.94 -29.73 7.48
CA LEU A 129 37.43 -29.22 6.21
C LEU A 129 38.44 -28.36 5.42
N GLN A 130 39.54 -27.89 6.02
CA GLN A 130 40.57 -27.07 5.34
C GLN A 130 39.95 -25.94 4.49
N LEU A 131 39.04 -25.17 5.11
CA LEU A 131 38.22 -24.16 4.44
C LEU A 131 39.09 -23.13 3.67
N PRO A 132 38.54 -22.51 2.61
CA PRO A 132 39.22 -21.44 1.90
C PRO A 132 39.72 -20.30 2.79
N GLU A 133 40.82 -19.67 2.38
CA GLU A 133 41.29 -18.45 3.03
C GLU A 133 40.18 -17.39 3.03
N GLY A 134 39.97 -16.73 4.16
CA GLY A 134 38.90 -15.75 4.34
C GLY A 134 37.51 -16.34 4.66
N ALA A 135 37.35 -17.67 4.71
CA ALA A 135 36.09 -18.29 5.11
C ALA A 135 35.76 -18.02 6.58
N VAL A 136 34.52 -17.59 6.83
CA VAL A 136 33.96 -17.40 8.18
C VAL A 136 32.85 -18.43 8.37
N VAL A 137 32.97 -19.28 9.38
CA VAL A 137 31.95 -20.26 9.74
C VAL A 137 30.82 -19.57 10.49
N VAL A 138 29.58 -19.89 10.10
CA VAL A 138 28.34 -19.43 10.74
C VAL A 138 27.59 -20.66 11.22
N CYS A 139 26.98 -20.57 12.40
CA CYS A 139 26.18 -21.64 12.97
C CYS A 139 24.75 -21.15 13.17
N ASP A 140 23.78 -21.84 12.56
CA ASP A 140 22.35 -21.60 12.71
C ASP A 140 21.75 -22.66 13.65
N PRO A 141 21.45 -22.32 14.92
CA PRO A 141 20.81 -23.22 15.85
C PRO A 141 19.31 -23.32 15.56
N TRP A 142 18.79 -24.53 15.54
CA TRP A 142 17.40 -24.88 15.24
C TRP A 142 16.75 -25.61 16.41
N THR A 143 15.45 -25.37 16.59
CA THR A 143 14.62 -26.16 17.50
C THR A 143 14.63 -27.62 17.08
N TYR A 144 14.80 -28.54 18.03
CA TYR A 144 14.86 -29.97 17.75
C TYR A 144 13.44 -30.57 17.65
N SER A 145 13.07 -31.14 16.50
CA SER A 145 11.88 -31.99 16.42
C SER A 145 12.19 -33.41 16.90
N PRO A 146 11.34 -34.05 17.73
CA PRO A 146 11.59 -35.40 18.21
C PRO A 146 11.68 -36.42 17.08
N ASP A 147 12.60 -37.36 17.28
CA ASP A 147 12.86 -38.50 16.42
C ASP A 147 12.96 -39.82 17.22
N GLY A 148 12.72 -39.75 18.54
CA GLY A 148 12.82 -40.88 19.47
C GLY A 148 14.24 -41.21 19.94
N MET A 149 15.26 -40.42 19.55
CA MET A 149 16.65 -40.69 19.92
C MET A 149 17.08 -40.04 21.24
N ASN A 150 16.47 -38.92 21.60
CA ASN A 150 16.81 -38.12 22.77
C ASN A 150 15.61 -38.04 23.74
N ASP A 151 15.89 -37.87 25.03
CA ASP A 151 14.87 -37.59 26.05
C ASP A 151 14.33 -36.17 25.88
N MET A 152 13.09 -36.04 25.41
CA MET A 152 12.46 -34.75 25.13
C MET A 152 11.99 -33.99 26.38
N THR A 153 12.07 -34.59 27.57
CA THR A 153 11.85 -33.84 28.83
C THR A 153 12.98 -32.86 29.11
N ARG A 154 14.14 -33.04 28.47
CA ARG A 154 15.27 -32.12 28.46
C ARG A 154 15.37 -31.45 27.10
N ARG A 155 15.74 -30.16 27.08
CA ARG A 155 15.81 -29.42 25.82
C ARG A 155 17.08 -29.79 25.04
N CYS A 156 16.94 -29.89 23.72
CA CYS A 156 18.00 -30.18 22.76
C CYS A 156 17.90 -29.17 21.60
N VAL A 157 19.05 -28.78 21.06
CA VAL A 157 19.14 -27.86 19.92
C VAL A 157 20.00 -28.50 18.83
N MET A 158 19.54 -28.42 17.59
CA MET A 158 20.30 -28.88 16.43
C MET A 158 21.03 -27.69 15.80
N CYS A 159 22.34 -27.74 15.66
CA CYS A 159 23.14 -26.64 15.13
C CYS A 159 23.65 -26.99 13.73
N PHE A 160 23.17 -26.25 12.72
CA PHE A 160 23.59 -26.38 11.33
C PHE A 160 24.72 -25.41 11.01
N PHE A 161 25.76 -25.89 10.32
CA PHE A 161 26.93 -25.08 10.02
C PHE A 161 27.00 -24.70 8.55
N TYR A 162 27.39 -23.47 8.34
CA TYR A 162 27.54 -22.82 7.05
C TYR A 162 28.87 -22.07 7.01
N MET A 163 29.25 -21.55 5.85
CA MET A 163 30.31 -20.55 5.77
C MET A 163 29.91 -19.39 4.86
N LYS A 164 30.58 -18.26 5.04
CA LYS A 164 30.60 -17.15 4.08
C LYS A 164 32.03 -16.86 3.65
N LEU A 165 32.19 -16.43 2.39
CA LEU A 165 33.50 -16.12 1.78
C LEU A 165 33.72 -14.61 1.56
N SER A 166 32.72 -13.80 1.90
CA SER A 166 32.81 -12.34 1.88
C SER A 166 32.91 -11.80 3.31
N PRO A 167 33.75 -10.78 3.57
CA PRO A 167 33.82 -10.12 4.87
C PRO A 167 32.58 -9.24 5.15
N HIS A 168 31.68 -9.08 4.17
CA HIS A 168 30.43 -8.34 4.35
C HIS A 168 29.59 -8.99 5.47
N GLY A 169 28.96 -8.16 6.31
CA GLY A 169 28.13 -8.61 7.43
C GLY A 169 27.00 -9.53 6.95
N ASP A 170 26.32 -9.09 5.90
CA ASP A 170 25.11 -9.71 5.33
C ASP A 170 25.39 -10.60 4.10
N ALA A 171 26.60 -11.16 3.98
CA ALA A 171 26.88 -12.16 2.94
C ALA A 171 26.07 -13.44 3.20
N ASN A 172 25.56 -14.06 2.14
CA ASN A 172 24.65 -15.20 2.24
C ASN A 172 25.39 -16.48 2.69
N HIS A 173 25.36 -16.79 3.98
CA HIS A 173 25.98 -18.03 4.50
C HIS A 173 25.23 -19.30 4.05
N TYR A 174 23.93 -19.21 3.75
CA TYR A 174 23.16 -20.36 3.22
C TYR A 174 23.70 -20.88 1.88
N ALA A 175 24.54 -20.12 1.18
CA ALA A 175 25.20 -20.52 -0.06
C ALA A 175 26.28 -21.59 0.12
N PHE A 176 26.73 -21.85 1.35
CA PHE A 176 27.79 -22.84 1.61
C PHE A 176 27.49 -23.67 2.87
N PRO A 177 26.47 -24.55 2.84
CA PRO A 177 26.25 -25.53 3.91
C PRO A 177 27.46 -26.45 4.07
N LEU A 178 27.86 -26.70 5.32
CA LEU A 178 29.00 -27.57 5.65
C LEU A 178 28.57 -29.02 5.87
N GLU A 179 29.52 -29.94 5.69
CA GLU A 179 29.30 -31.40 5.74
C GLU A 179 29.08 -31.94 7.18
N PHE A 180 28.84 -31.08 8.18
CA PHE A 180 28.59 -31.52 9.56
C PHE A 180 27.58 -30.62 10.32
N VAL A 181 27.02 -31.17 11.38
CA VAL A 181 26.12 -30.54 12.35
C VAL A 181 26.57 -30.85 13.79
N ALA A 182 25.99 -30.18 14.78
CA ALA A 182 26.18 -30.50 16.18
C ALA A 182 24.86 -30.54 16.96
N GLU A 183 24.76 -31.45 17.93
CA GLU A 183 23.67 -31.45 18.92
C GLU A 183 24.14 -30.74 20.19
N LEU A 184 23.28 -29.89 20.76
CA LEU A 184 23.57 -29.12 21.96
C LEU A 184 22.53 -29.42 23.06
N SER A 185 22.97 -29.62 24.29
CA SER A 185 22.08 -29.77 25.46
C SER A 185 21.51 -28.42 25.92
N ASP A 186 20.51 -28.48 26.79
CA ASP A 186 19.92 -27.32 27.46
C ASP A 186 20.90 -26.54 28.37
N GLU A 187 22.01 -27.16 28.80
CA GLU A 187 23.11 -26.45 29.47
C GLU A 187 24.18 -25.90 28.53
N MET A 188 23.87 -25.77 27.24
CA MET A 188 24.77 -25.20 26.22
C MET A 188 26.05 -26.02 26.07
N LYS A 189 25.96 -27.36 26.12
CA LYS A 189 27.09 -28.26 25.89
C LYS A 189 26.90 -29.05 24.61
N VAL A 190 27.92 -29.11 23.77
CA VAL A 190 27.90 -29.97 22.57
C VAL A 190 27.84 -31.42 23.03
N MET A 191 26.81 -32.14 22.58
CA MET A 191 26.62 -33.56 22.87
C MET A 191 27.35 -34.40 21.82
N GLN A 192 27.12 -34.08 20.54
CA GLN A 192 27.68 -34.81 19.40
C GLN A 192 28.02 -33.86 18.25
N VAL A 193 29.00 -34.24 17.44
CA VAL A 193 29.31 -33.61 16.14
C VAL A 193 29.16 -34.69 15.08
N LEU A 194 28.31 -34.45 14.09
CA LEU A 194 27.81 -35.46 13.18
C LEU A 194 28.01 -35.03 11.73
N LYS A 195 28.53 -35.91 10.90
CA LYS A 195 28.66 -35.73 9.45
C LYS A 195 27.31 -35.98 8.80
N VAL A 196 26.89 -35.08 7.92
CA VAL A 196 25.58 -35.17 7.25
C VAL A 196 25.65 -35.96 5.94
N PRO A 197 24.56 -36.62 5.53
CA PRO A 197 24.52 -37.40 4.30
C PRO A 197 24.41 -36.52 3.05
N SER A 198 25.04 -36.96 1.95
CA SER A 198 25.05 -36.28 0.66
C SER A 198 24.13 -36.97 -0.34
N GLY A 199 24.30 -38.29 -0.54
CA GLY A 199 23.48 -39.13 -1.41
C GLY A 199 22.26 -39.75 -0.74
N VAL A 200 21.46 -40.48 -1.52
CA VAL A 200 20.21 -41.12 -1.07
C VAL A 200 20.44 -42.20 -0.01
N ASN A 201 21.54 -42.97 -0.13
CA ASN A 201 21.84 -44.10 0.74
C ASN A 201 22.85 -43.76 1.85
N ASP A 202 23.29 -42.51 1.92
CA ASP A 202 24.25 -42.08 2.94
C ASP A 202 23.56 -42.01 4.30
N GLN A 203 24.34 -42.30 5.35
CA GLN A 203 23.88 -42.22 6.73
C GLN A 203 24.65 -41.14 7.48
N MET A 204 23.98 -40.56 8.47
CA MET A 204 24.61 -39.69 9.45
C MET A 204 25.56 -40.50 10.32
N ILE A 205 26.81 -40.05 10.44
CA ILE A 205 27.86 -40.70 11.24
C ILE A 205 28.58 -39.67 12.11
N THR A 206 29.37 -40.10 13.07
CA THR A 206 30.23 -39.19 13.86
C THR A 206 31.20 -38.44 12.95
N ALA A 207 31.30 -37.12 13.12
CA ALA A 207 32.26 -36.29 12.41
C ALA A 207 33.58 -36.16 13.18
N ASP A 208 34.68 -36.49 12.51
CA ASP A 208 36.05 -36.28 12.97
C ASP A 208 37.00 -36.12 11.77
N ALA A 209 38.30 -35.99 12.06
CA ALA A 209 39.32 -35.82 11.03
C ALA A 209 39.50 -37.02 10.08
N SER A 210 38.95 -38.20 10.41
CA SER A 210 38.99 -39.40 9.57
C SER A 210 37.77 -39.53 8.64
N THR A 211 36.65 -38.90 9.00
CA THR A 211 35.38 -38.98 8.26
C THR A 211 35.06 -37.73 7.45
N LEU A 212 35.56 -36.56 7.87
CA LEU A 212 35.48 -35.31 7.10
C LEU A 212 36.66 -35.19 6.13
N ARG A 213 36.41 -34.50 5.02
CA ARG A 213 37.37 -34.28 3.93
C ARG A 213 37.58 -32.79 3.68
N PRO A 214 38.69 -32.40 3.02
CA PRO A 214 38.86 -31.02 2.58
C PRO A 214 37.68 -30.53 1.75
N PHE A 215 37.30 -29.27 1.94
CA PHE A 215 36.20 -28.62 1.25
C PHE A 215 36.45 -28.61 -0.25
N ASP A 216 35.45 -29.05 -1.02
CA ASP A 216 35.50 -29.02 -2.47
C ASP A 216 35.41 -27.58 -2.98
N ARG A 217 36.56 -27.01 -3.34
CA ARG A 217 36.68 -25.63 -3.85
C ARG A 217 35.94 -25.40 -5.16
N ALA A 218 35.56 -26.45 -5.90
CA ALA A 218 34.73 -26.31 -7.08
C ALA A 218 33.26 -25.95 -6.74
N LYS A 219 32.87 -26.01 -5.46
CA LYS A 219 31.57 -25.51 -4.98
C LYS A 219 31.56 -23.98 -4.82
N ILE A 220 32.69 -23.28 -4.92
CA ILE A 220 32.74 -21.81 -4.77
C ILE A 220 32.09 -21.14 -5.98
N HIS A 221 31.14 -20.23 -5.74
CA HIS A 221 30.39 -19.51 -6.76
C HIS A 221 29.96 -18.12 -6.24
N THR A 222 29.64 -17.18 -7.14
CA THR A 222 29.27 -15.79 -6.81
C THR A 222 27.80 -15.45 -7.10
N THR A 223 27.04 -16.40 -7.65
CA THR A 223 25.65 -16.20 -8.09
C THR A 223 24.62 -16.29 -6.97
N SER A 224 25.08 -16.45 -5.72
CA SER A 224 24.23 -16.72 -4.56
C SER A 224 24.16 -15.56 -3.56
N GLU A 225 24.70 -14.39 -3.93
CA GLU A 225 24.59 -13.20 -3.10
C GLU A 225 23.36 -12.39 -3.52
N TYR A 226 22.55 -12.00 -2.52
CA TYR A 226 21.34 -11.19 -2.73
C TYR A 226 21.51 -9.74 -2.28
N HIS A 227 22.46 -9.46 -1.38
CA HIS A 227 22.64 -8.14 -0.83
C HIS A 227 23.04 -7.16 -1.95
N PRO A 228 22.45 -5.96 -2.01
CA PRO A 228 22.73 -5.01 -3.08
C PRO A 228 24.23 -4.74 -3.30
N ASP A 229 25.03 -4.68 -2.24
CA ASP A 229 26.48 -4.40 -2.33
C ASP A 229 27.31 -5.59 -2.87
N LEU A 230 26.71 -6.77 -2.95
CA LEU A 230 27.33 -8.01 -3.42
C LEU A 230 26.77 -8.47 -4.77
N ALA A 231 25.51 -8.14 -5.07
CA ALA A 231 24.86 -8.44 -6.34
C ALA A 231 25.35 -7.53 -7.48
N THR A 232 25.73 -8.13 -8.62
CA THR A 232 26.45 -7.44 -9.70
C THR A 232 25.57 -6.80 -10.77
N GLU A 233 24.28 -7.14 -10.86
CA GLU A 233 23.39 -6.67 -11.92
C GLU A 233 22.09 -6.07 -11.36
N ARG A 234 21.73 -4.86 -11.78
CA ARG A 234 20.48 -4.19 -11.38
C ARG A 234 19.78 -3.53 -12.56
N ARG A 235 18.45 -3.60 -12.55
CA ARG A 235 17.61 -2.89 -13.53
C ARG A 235 17.69 -1.38 -13.29
N THR A 236 17.88 -0.60 -14.35
CA THR A 236 17.86 0.88 -14.32
C THR A 236 16.60 1.46 -14.98
N THR A 237 15.67 0.61 -15.40
CA THR A 237 14.48 0.96 -16.18
C THR A 237 13.22 1.18 -15.35
N VAL A 238 13.24 0.86 -14.06
CA VAL A 238 12.06 0.96 -13.18
C VAL A 238 11.86 2.42 -12.76
N LYS A 239 10.78 3.04 -13.21
CA LYS A 239 10.37 4.39 -12.78
C LYS A 239 9.66 4.31 -11.41
N PRO A 240 9.79 5.33 -10.54
CA PRO A 240 9.09 5.36 -9.26
C PRO A 240 7.56 5.29 -9.43
N LEU A 241 6.90 4.50 -8.57
CA LEU A 241 5.44 4.45 -8.41
C LEU A 241 5.10 4.99 -7.01
N THR A 242 4.34 6.08 -6.96
CA THR A 242 3.98 6.76 -5.71
C THR A 242 2.48 6.65 -5.44
N VAL A 243 2.11 6.23 -4.23
CA VAL A 243 0.73 6.18 -3.74
C VAL A 243 0.52 7.35 -2.77
N SER A 244 -0.47 8.20 -3.03
CA SER A 244 -0.74 9.40 -2.23
C SER A 244 -2.22 9.54 -1.89
N GLN A 245 -2.52 9.86 -0.63
CA GLN A 245 -3.85 10.21 -0.13
C GLN A 245 -3.83 11.66 0.38
N PRO A 246 -4.06 12.67 -0.49
CA PRO A 246 -3.85 14.09 -0.15
C PRO A 246 -4.82 14.62 0.92
N LEU A 247 -5.94 13.92 1.15
CA LEU A 247 -6.91 14.24 2.20
C LEU A 247 -6.76 13.36 3.45
N GLY A 248 -5.66 12.60 3.55
CA GLY A 248 -5.47 11.59 4.58
C GLY A 248 -6.22 10.28 4.30
N PRO A 249 -6.08 9.29 5.20
CA PRO A 249 -6.74 8.00 5.08
C PRO A 249 -8.22 8.10 5.47
N SER A 250 -9.04 7.19 4.96
CA SER A 250 -10.47 7.11 5.27
C SER A 250 -10.77 6.28 6.53
N PHE A 251 -9.76 5.61 7.11
CA PHE A 251 -9.92 4.94 8.40
C PHE A 251 -9.62 5.88 9.57
N HIS A 252 -10.29 5.64 10.69
CA HIS A 252 -10.06 6.32 11.96
C HIS A 252 -9.58 5.32 13.01
N THR A 253 -8.64 5.76 13.86
CA THR A 253 -8.15 4.96 14.98
C THR A 253 -8.35 5.68 16.31
N SER A 254 -8.71 4.94 17.34
CA SER A 254 -8.78 5.41 18.73
C SER A 254 -8.16 4.35 19.64
N GLY A 255 -6.89 4.53 19.99
CA GLY A 255 -6.10 3.43 20.55
C GLY A 255 -6.02 2.30 19.53
N ASN A 256 -6.41 1.10 19.94
CA ASN A 256 -6.44 -0.10 19.09
C ASN A 256 -7.77 -0.29 18.33
N LEU A 257 -8.77 0.56 18.54
CA LEU A 257 -10.04 0.49 17.81
C LEU A 257 -9.90 1.13 16.43
N ILE A 258 -10.28 0.41 15.38
CA ILE A 258 -10.34 0.91 14.00
C ILE A 258 -11.80 1.05 13.56
N LYS A 259 -12.08 2.11 12.79
CA LYS A 259 -13.32 2.29 12.04
C LYS A 259 -13.00 2.67 10.60
N TRP A 260 -13.61 2.00 9.63
CA TRP A 260 -13.34 2.22 8.21
C TRP A 260 -14.48 1.67 7.36
N GLU A 261 -15.08 2.47 6.47
CA GLU A 261 -16.08 2.00 5.49
C GLU A 261 -17.11 1.01 6.10
N LYS A 262 -17.75 1.43 7.19
CA LYS A 262 -18.70 0.65 8.03
C LYS A 262 -18.11 -0.49 8.87
N TRP A 263 -16.86 -0.89 8.67
CA TRP A 263 -16.16 -1.79 9.57
C TRP A 263 -15.84 -1.12 10.91
N ARG A 264 -15.93 -1.89 11.99
CA ARG A 264 -15.36 -1.57 13.30
C ARG A 264 -14.79 -2.86 13.93
N PHE A 265 -13.54 -2.80 14.38
CA PHE A 265 -12.85 -3.91 15.06
C PHE A 265 -11.66 -3.39 15.88
N ARG A 266 -11.08 -4.25 16.72
CA ARG A 266 -9.92 -3.93 17.58
C ARG A 266 -8.69 -4.75 17.21
N VAL A 267 -7.55 -4.09 17.18
CA VAL A 267 -6.24 -4.70 16.91
C VAL A 267 -5.61 -5.18 18.21
N GLY A 268 -5.46 -6.49 18.34
CA GLY A 268 -4.70 -7.15 19.40
C GLY A 268 -3.30 -7.55 18.92
N PHE A 269 -2.42 -7.83 19.88
CA PHE A 269 -1.11 -8.39 19.62
C PHE A 269 -0.59 -9.20 20.81
N ASN A 270 -0.02 -10.38 20.56
CA ASN A 270 0.63 -11.18 21.60
C ASN A 270 1.92 -11.83 21.10
N TYR A 271 2.72 -12.40 22.02
CA TYR A 271 4.04 -12.96 21.70
C TYR A 271 3.98 -14.13 20.71
N ARG A 272 2.89 -14.90 20.69
CA ARG A 272 2.77 -16.15 19.92
C ARG A 272 2.14 -15.96 18.54
N GLU A 273 0.92 -15.44 18.48
CA GLU A 273 0.16 -15.27 17.23
C GLU A 273 0.57 -13.99 16.47
N GLY A 274 1.21 -13.04 17.15
CA GLY A 274 1.43 -11.71 16.59
C GLY A 274 0.10 -10.98 16.49
N LEU A 275 -0.31 -10.58 15.28
CA LEU A 275 -1.53 -9.81 15.00
C LEU A 275 -2.82 -10.63 15.26
N VAL A 276 -3.72 -10.07 16.08
CA VAL A 276 -5.06 -10.62 16.35
C VAL A 276 -6.12 -9.55 16.08
N ILE A 277 -7.28 -9.93 15.54
CA ILE A 277 -8.40 -9.01 15.34
C ILE A 277 -9.58 -9.43 16.22
N HIS A 278 -10.15 -8.49 16.98
CA HIS A 278 -11.28 -8.73 17.88
C HIS A 278 -12.50 -7.87 17.55
N ASP A 279 -13.68 -8.33 18.00
CA ASP A 279 -14.93 -7.58 18.02
C ASP A 279 -15.28 -6.95 16.65
N VAL A 280 -15.27 -7.80 15.62
CA VAL A 280 -15.46 -7.41 14.22
C VAL A 280 -16.94 -7.22 13.94
N THR A 281 -17.27 -6.01 13.49
CA THR A 281 -18.61 -5.59 13.12
C THR A 281 -18.60 -4.86 11.78
N TYR A 282 -19.68 -4.98 11.02
CA TYR A 282 -19.94 -4.22 9.80
C TYR A 282 -21.32 -3.57 9.88
N ASP A 283 -21.38 -2.25 9.75
CA ASP A 283 -22.63 -1.48 9.85
C ASP A 283 -23.39 -1.79 11.15
N ASN A 284 -22.64 -1.80 12.27
CA ASN A 284 -23.07 -2.20 13.61
C ASN A 284 -23.57 -3.65 13.77
N ARG A 285 -23.54 -4.48 12.73
CA ARG A 285 -23.87 -5.90 12.82
C ARG A 285 -22.64 -6.73 13.12
N ARG A 286 -22.80 -7.77 13.93
CA ARG A 286 -21.68 -8.60 14.39
C ARG A 286 -21.28 -9.59 13.31
N VAL A 287 -19.97 -9.82 13.18
CA VAL A 287 -19.41 -10.74 12.20
C VAL A 287 -18.51 -11.77 12.88
N PHE A 288 -17.45 -11.34 13.55
CA PHE A 288 -16.50 -12.25 14.21
C PHE A 288 -16.12 -11.73 15.59
N HIS A 289 -16.04 -12.62 16.58
CA HIS A 289 -15.54 -12.28 17.91
C HIS A 289 -14.00 -12.15 17.90
N ARG A 290 -13.31 -13.09 17.25
CA ARG A 290 -11.84 -13.16 17.19
C ARG A 290 -11.36 -13.82 15.88
N LEU A 291 -10.33 -13.24 15.26
CA LEU A 291 -9.63 -13.80 14.10
C LEU A 291 -8.12 -13.77 14.35
N SER A 292 -7.44 -14.90 14.13
CA SER A 292 -5.98 -14.99 14.26
C SER A 292 -5.41 -16.19 13.50
N SER A 293 -4.13 -16.12 13.13
CA SER A 293 -3.37 -17.32 12.80
C SER A 293 -2.91 -17.99 14.09
N SER A 294 -3.37 -19.21 14.28
CA SER A 294 -3.23 -19.99 15.50
C SER A 294 -1.88 -20.70 15.59
N GLU A 295 -1.40 -21.23 14.46
CA GLU A 295 -0.13 -21.96 14.38
C GLU A 295 0.38 -22.00 12.94
N MET A 296 1.69 -22.20 12.79
CA MET A 296 2.36 -22.51 11.52
C MET A 296 3.32 -23.68 11.72
N PHE A 297 3.21 -24.72 10.90
CA PHE A 297 4.09 -25.89 10.93
C PHE A 297 4.83 -26.07 9.60
N VAL A 298 6.16 -26.18 9.68
CA VAL A 298 7.06 -26.31 8.52
C VAL A 298 7.84 -27.63 8.56
N PRO A 299 7.23 -28.76 8.16
CA PRO A 299 7.89 -30.06 8.11
C PRO A 299 8.75 -30.22 6.85
N TYR A 300 10.01 -30.63 7.01
CA TYR A 300 10.89 -31.01 5.91
C TYR A 300 10.74 -32.51 5.56
N GLY A 301 10.79 -32.81 4.26
CA GLY A 301 10.56 -34.13 3.68
C GLY A 301 11.82 -34.94 3.33
N ASP A 302 13.02 -34.44 3.65
CA ASP A 302 14.24 -35.25 3.51
C ASP A 302 14.27 -36.32 4.63
N PRO A 303 14.19 -37.61 4.29
CA PRO A 303 14.05 -38.68 5.28
C PRO A 303 15.37 -38.99 5.99
N ARG A 304 16.51 -38.44 5.54
CA ARG A 304 17.84 -38.79 6.07
C ARG A 304 18.13 -37.98 7.33
N ALA A 305 18.64 -38.62 8.38
CA ALA A 305 19.09 -37.89 9.56
C ALA A 305 20.22 -36.89 9.21
N PRO A 306 20.24 -35.68 9.76
CA PRO A 306 19.37 -35.15 10.83
C PRO A 306 18.09 -34.45 10.31
N TYR A 307 17.84 -34.42 9.01
CA TYR A 307 16.84 -33.52 8.40
C TYR A 307 15.38 -33.71 8.85
N PRO A 308 14.90 -34.91 9.25
CA PRO A 308 13.58 -35.06 9.88
C PRO A 308 13.41 -34.25 11.17
N ARG A 309 14.49 -33.77 11.78
CA ARG A 309 14.44 -32.91 12.98
C ARG A 309 14.06 -31.46 12.63
N LYS A 310 14.09 -31.10 11.33
CA LYS A 310 13.60 -29.81 10.81
C LYS A 310 12.07 -29.90 10.65
N ALA A 311 11.37 -29.56 11.72
CA ALA A 311 9.90 -29.48 11.73
C ALA A 311 9.46 -28.44 12.75
N ALA A 312 9.56 -27.17 12.34
CA ALA A 312 9.31 -26.05 13.22
C ALA A 312 7.81 -25.77 13.33
N PHE A 313 7.32 -25.61 14.56
CA PHE A 313 6.04 -24.95 14.82
C PHE A 313 6.37 -23.49 15.06
N ASP A 314 6.39 -22.65 14.04
CA ASP A 314 7.03 -21.35 14.17
C ASP A 314 6.34 -20.43 15.16
N PHE A 315 5.03 -20.57 15.38
CA PHE A 315 4.35 -19.74 16.37
C PHE A 315 4.59 -20.32 17.76
N GLY A 316 4.42 -21.63 17.95
CA GLY A 316 4.64 -22.27 19.26
C GLY A 316 6.10 -22.37 19.71
N ASN A 317 7.03 -22.60 18.78
CA ASN A 317 8.46 -22.78 19.06
C ASN A 317 9.25 -21.47 19.05
N ASN A 318 8.86 -20.47 18.24
CA ASN A 318 9.63 -19.24 18.07
C ASN A 318 8.84 -17.98 18.44
N GLY A 319 7.51 -17.98 18.24
CA GLY A 319 6.61 -16.87 18.55
C GLY A 319 6.53 -15.85 17.41
N ALA A 320 5.41 -15.77 16.69
CA ALA A 320 5.25 -14.82 15.58
C ALA A 320 5.35 -13.37 16.08
N GLY A 321 4.80 -13.08 17.26
CA GLY A 321 4.90 -11.75 17.86
C GLY A 321 6.32 -11.40 18.30
N VAL A 322 7.08 -12.38 18.83
CA VAL A 322 8.49 -12.21 19.20
C VAL A 322 9.36 -11.89 17.98
N ASN A 323 9.06 -12.54 16.86
CA ASN A 323 9.79 -12.42 15.60
C ASN A 323 9.26 -11.31 14.67
N ALA A 324 8.31 -10.50 15.12
CA ALA A 324 7.73 -9.44 14.32
C ALA A 324 8.75 -8.33 14.03
N ASN A 325 8.87 -7.98 12.74
CA ASN A 325 9.78 -6.96 12.26
C ASN A 325 9.31 -5.55 12.61
N ASN A 326 10.25 -4.61 12.69
CA ASN A 326 9.95 -3.18 12.75
C ASN A 326 9.72 -2.65 11.32
N LEU A 327 8.46 -2.49 10.92
CA LEU A 327 8.09 -2.11 9.56
C LEU A 327 8.38 -0.63 9.29
N GLY A 328 9.18 -0.35 8.27
CA GLY A 328 9.63 0.99 7.90
C GLY A 328 8.71 1.69 6.89
N LEU A 329 8.63 3.02 6.98
CA LEU A 329 7.92 3.84 5.99
C LEU A 329 8.59 3.71 4.62
N GLY A 330 7.80 3.43 3.58
CA GLY A 330 8.26 3.42 2.19
C GLY A 330 8.97 2.14 1.74
N CYS A 331 9.17 1.16 2.63
CA CYS A 331 9.76 -0.15 2.32
C CYS A 331 8.71 -1.26 2.39
N ASP A 332 8.22 -1.58 3.60
CA ASP A 332 7.33 -2.74 3.82
C ASP A 332 5.86 -2.46 3.53
N CYS A 333 5.42 -1.23 3.82
CA CYS A 333 4.06 -0.76 3.60
C CYS A 333 4.09 0.59 2.84
N LEU A 334 3.38 0.67 1.71
CA LEU A 334 3.42 1.81 0.79
C LEU A 334 2.10 2.60 0.81
N GLY A 335 2.20 3.94 0.90
CA GLY A 335 1.05 4.84 0.93
C GLY A 335 0.95 5.62 2.24
N HIS A 336 -0.27 5.86 2.74
CA HIS A 336 -0.51 6.57 4.00
C HIS A 336 -0.69 5.56 5.16
N ILE A 337 0.35 5.41 5.99
CA ILE A 337 0.44 4.29 6.93
C ILE A 337 0.19 4.71 8.38
N LYS A 338 -0.64 3.95 9.08
CA LYS A 338 -0.74 3.94 10.55
C LYS A 338 -0.01 2.72 11.10
N TYR A 339 1.01 2.93 11.91
CA TYR A 339 1.65 1.84 12.66
C TYR A 339 1.05 1.67 14.05
N PHE A 340 0.96 0.41 14.47
CA PHE A 340 0.74 0.01 15.85
C PHE A 340 2.05 -0.50 16.45
N HIS A 341 2.31 -0.08 17.68
CA HIS A 341 3.43 -0.54 18.49
C HIS A 341 2.86 -1.34 19.65
N PHE A 342 3.57 -2.37 20.07
CA PHE A 342 3.20 -3.18 21.21
C PHE A 342 4.38 -3.35 22.15
N TRP A 343 4.15 -4.03 23.27
CA TRP A 343 5.16 -4.21 24.31
C TRP A 343 5.39 -5.68 24.56
N HIS A 344 6.67 -6.03 24.60
CA HIS A 344 7.18 -7.31 25.04
C HIS A 344 8.05 -7.08 26.28
N HIS A 345 8.98 -7.99 26.59
CA HIS A 345 9.85 -7.88 27.76
C HIS A 345 11.20 -8.57 27.52
N THR A 346 12.19 -8.22 28.33
CA THR A 346 13.45 -8.96 28.45
C THR A 346 13.29 -10.21 29.32
N ASN A 347 14.31 -11.06 29.37
CA ASN A 347 14.32 -12.25 30.25
C ASN A 347 14.29 -11.89 31.74
N GLU A 348 14.65 -10.66 32.10
CA GLU A 348 14.56 -10.13 33.46
C GLU A 348 13.16 -9.60 33.77
N GLY A 349 12.22 -9.59 32.82
CA GLY A 349 10.85 -9.07 32.97
C GLY A 349 10.76 -7.55 32.88
N VAL A 350 11.68 -6.91 32.17
CA VAL A 350 11.66 -5.46 31.88
C VAL A 350 10.91 -5.22 30.57
N PRO A 351 9.92 -4.32 30.48
CA PRO A 351 9.18 -4.08 29.25
C PRO A 351 10.05 -3.54 28.11
N THR A 352 9.87 -4.09 26.91
CA THR A 352 10.57 -3.70 25.69
C THR A 352 9.57 -3.28 24.63
N LYS A 353 9.74 -2.10 24.04
CA LYS A 353 8.83 -1.60 22.99
C LYS A 353 9.14 -2.28 21.66
N MET A 354 8.14 -2.91 21.07
CA MET A 354 8.17 -3.40 19.70
C MET A 354 7.55 -2.35 18.79
N SER A 355 8.39 -1.63 18.05
CA SER A 355 7.94 -0.51 17.23
C SER A 355 7.48 -0.97 15.85
N ASN A 356 6.36 -0.43 15.37
CA ASN A 356 5.85 -0.61 14.01
C ASN A 356 5.63 -2.06 13.57
N VAL A 357 5.27 -2.94 14.50
CA VAL A 357 5.12 -4.37 14.20
C VAL A 357 3.84 -4.70 13.45
N VAL A 358 2.85 -3.80 13.43
CA VAL A 358 1.67 -3.91 12.58
C VAL A 358 1.50 -2.60 11.83
N CYS A 359 1.38 -2.68 10.50
CA CYS A 359 1.00 -1.55 9.66
C CYS A 359 -0.47 -1.64 9.26
N CYS A 360 -1.14 -0.50 9.19
CA CYS A 360 -2.52 -0.35 8.76
C CYS A 360 -2.61 0.74 7.70
N HIS A 361 -3.11 0.41 6.52
CA HIS A 361 -3.24 1.35 5.42
C HIS A 361 -4.31 0.89 4.44
N GLU A 362 -4.67 1.76 3.51
CA GLU A 362 -5.62 1.44 2.45
C GLU A 362 -4.88 1.26 1.14
N ILE A 363 -5.37 0.33 0.31
CA ILE A 363 -4.92 0.15 -1.06
C ILE A 363 -6.12 0.23 -2.01
N ASP A 364 -5.81 0.57 -3.26
CA ASP A 364 -6.71 0.33 -4.36
C ASP A 364 -6.57 -1.12 -4.83
N ASP A 365 -7.70 -1.79 -5.04
CA ASP A 365 -7.80 -3.19 -5.47
C ASP A 365 -8.60 -3.31 -6.78
N GLY A 366 -8.44 -2.32 -7.67
CA GLY A 366 -9.09 -2.34 -8.98
C GLY A 366 -10.60 -2.05 -8.93
N ILE A 367 -11.40 -2.84 -9.65
CA ILE A 367 -12.86 -2.63 -9.80
C ILE A 367 -13.60 -3.42 -8.72
N LEU A 368 -14.47 -2.74 -7.97
CA LEU A 368 -15.39 -3.38 -7.03
C LEU A 368 -16.60 -3.95 -7.74
N TRP A 369 -17.26 -3.12 -8.55
CA TRP A 369 -18.34 -3.55 -9.45
C TRP A 369 -18.46 -2.60 -10.64
N LYS A 370 -18.95 -3.13 -11.77
CA LYS A 370 -19.18 -2.36 -13.00
C LYS A 370 -20.35 -2.94 -13.78
N HIS A 371 -21.16 -2.09 -14.39
CA HIS A 371 -22.14 -2.49 -15.38
C HIS A 371 -22.22 -1.48 -16.52
N THR A 372 -22.36 -1.97 -17.75
CA THR A 372 -22.63 -1.15 -18.94
C THR A 372 -23.93 -1.61 -19.57
N ASN A 373 -24.88 -0.69 -19.71
CA ASN A 373 -26.12 -0.97 -20.43
C ASN A 373 -25.91 -0.70 -21.93
N TYR A 374 -25.75 -1.76 -22.72
CA TYR A 374 -25.52 -1.64 -24.17
C TYR A 374 -26.65 -0.91 -24.93
N ARG A 375 -27.84 -0.78 -24.34
CA ARG A 375 -28.96 -0.05 -24.98
C ARG A 375 -28.79 1.46 -24.89
N THR A 376 -28.03 1.95 -23.93
CA THR A 376 -27.82 3.38 -23.68
C THR A 376 -26.35 3.77 -23.67
N ASP A 377 -25.45 2.81 -23.84
CA ASP A 377 -23.99 2.93 -23.71
C ASP A 377 -23.49 3.52 -22.38
N ASN A 378 -24.37 3.62 -21.39
CA ASN A 378 -24.02 4.15 -20.08
C ASN A 378 -23.30 3.08 -19.25
N ALA A 379 -22.09 3.41 -18.80
CA ALA A 379 -21.31 2.62 -17.87
C ALA A 379 -21.35 3.24 -16.46
N VAL A 380 -21.51 2.40 -15.46
CA VAL A 380 -21.36 2.75 -14.05
C VAL A 380 -20.29 1.86 -13.45
N VAL A 381 -19.31 2.46 -12.76
CA VAL A 381 -18.16 1.74 -12.21
C VAL A 381 -17.80 2.30 -10.83
N THR A 382 -17.48 1.40 -9.92
CA THR A 382 -16.96 1.72 -8.59
C THR A 382 -15.65 0.97 -8.38
N ARG A 383 -14.62 1.66 -7.88
CA ARG A 383 -13.32 1.07 -7.52
C ARG A 383 -13.35 0.43 -6.15
N SER A 384 -12.56 -0.62 -5.97
CA SER A 384 -12.41 -1.35 -4.71
C SER A 384 -11.32 -0.69 -3.87
N ARG A 385 -11.66 -0.25 -2.66
CA ARG A 385 -10.68 0.07 -1.62
C ARG A 385 -10.64 -1.06 -0.60
N VAL A 386 -9.44 -1.39 -0.16
CA VAL A 386 -9.18 -2.43 0.82
C VAL A 386 -8.35 -1.86 1.96
N LEU A 387 -8.80 -2.04 3.19
CA LEU A 387 -8.01 -1.77 4.39
C LEU A 387 -7.16 -3.00 4.72
N VAL A 388 -5.85 -2.81 4.78
CA VAL A 388 -4.86 -3.85 5.07
C VAL A 388 -4.32 -3.65 6.47
N LEU A 389 -4.34 -4.71 7.29
CA LEU A 389 -3.55 -4.82 8.52
C LEU A 389 -2.52 -5.93 8.35
N GLN A 390 -1.25 -5.58 8.41
CA GLN A 390 -0.15 -6.48 8.07
C GLN A 390 0.92 -6.51 9.16
N THR A 391 1.42 -7.70 9.44
CA THR A 391 2.67 -7.94 10.20
C THR A 391 3.63 -8.76 9.33
N VAL A 392 4.93 -8.54 9.50
CA VAL A 392 5.99 -9.35 8.88
C VAL A 392 6.80 -9.99 10.01
N ILE A 393 7.08 -11.28 9.90
CA ILE A 393 7.95 -11.98 10.84
C ILE A 393 9.13 -12.59 10.10
N THR A 394 10.29 -12.62 10.76
CA THR A 394 11.49 -13.33 10.29
C THR A 394 11.76 -14.49 11.22
N VAL A 395 11.76 -15.71 10.70
CA VAL A 395 12.10 -16.91 11.48
C VAL A 395 13.32 -17.56 10.85
N SER A 396 14.48 -17.20 11.40
CA SER A 396 15.79 -17.56 10.85
C SER A 396 15.92 -17.15 9.38
N ASN A 397 15.78 -18.10 8.45
CA ASN A 397 15.96 -17.89 7.02
C ASN A 397 14.69 -17.42 6.29
N TYR A 398 13.50 -17.69 6.83
CA TYR A 398 12.23 -17.36 6.15
C TYR A 398 11.64 -16.04 6.63
N GLU A 399 10.97 -15.35 5.71
CA GLU A 399 10.09 -14.23 6.00
C GLU A 399 8.64 -14.59 5.66
N TYR A 400 7.73 -14.24 6.56
CA TYR A 400 6.29 -14.39 6.35
C TYR A 400 5.56 -13.07 6.56
N ILE A 401 4.72 -12.72 5.58
CA ILE A 401 3.81 -11.60 5.67
C ILE A 401 2.42 -12.14 5.94
N PHE A 402 1.80 -11.68 7.02
CA PHE A 402 0.43 -12.02 7.41
C PHE A 402 -0.43 -10.77 7.35
N ALA A 403 -1.48 -10.80 6.52
CA ALA A 403 -2.32 -9.63 6.26
C ALA A 403 -3.82 -9.94 6.35
N PHE A 404 -4.53 -9.24 7.23
CA PHE A 404 -5.99 -9.15 7.18
C PHE A 404 -6.40 -7.99 6.27
N GLN A 405 -7.28 -8.27 5.32
CA GLN A 405 -7.74 -7.35 4.29
C GLN A 405 -9.26 -7.22 4.37
N PHE A 406 -9.77 -6.00 4.58
CA PHE A 406 -11.20 -5.71 4.68
C PHE A 406 -11.61 -4.89 3.46
N ASN A 407 -12.70 -5.25 2.77
CA ASN A 407 -13.18 -4.50 1.60
C ASN A 407 -14.55 -3.83 1.83
N GLN A 408 -14.95 -2.97 0.90
CA GLN A 408 -16.22 -2.23 0.95
C GLN A 408 -17.46 -3.08 0.62
N ALA A 409 -17.27 -4.34 0.21
CA ALA A 409 -18.35 -5.32 0.01
C ALA A 409 -18.56 -6.22 1.25
N ALA A 410 -18.02 -5.80 2.41
CA ALA A 410 -18.08 -6.52 3.68
C ALA A 410 -17.38 -7.89 3.68
N GLU A 411 -16.39 -8.10 2.80
CA GLU A 411 -15.55 -9.29 2.74
C GLU A 411 -14.23 -9.09 3.49
N ILE A 412 -13.75 -10.18 4.11
CA ILE A 412 -12.45 -10.24 4.79
C ILE A 412 -11.60 -11.31 4.09
N SER A 413 -10.40 -10.94 3.66
CA SER A 413 -9.39 -11.88 3.17
C SER A 413 -8.23 -11.95 4.14
N TYR A 414 -7.76 -13.15 4.44
CA TYR A 414 -6.51 -13.40 5.15
C TYR A 414 -5.47 -13.87 4.13
N GLU A 415 -4.47 -13.03 3.88
CA GLU A 415 -3.38 -13.30 2.94
C GLU A 415 -2.10 -13.64 3.71
N VAL A 416 -1.47 -14.72 3.29
CA VAL A 416 -0.13 -15.11 3.72
C VAL A 416 0.81 -15.03 2.52
N ARG A 417 1.99 -14.45 2.72
CA ARG A 417 3.07 -14.45 1.74
C ARG A 417 4.31 -15.06 2.35
N ALA A 418 4.87 -16.09 1.72
CA ALA A 418 6.17 -16.64 2.10
C ALA A 418 7.25 -16.08 1.16
N THR A 419 8.37 -15.63 1.72
CA THR A 419 9.57 -15.15 1.01
C THR A 419 10.81 -15.40 1.88
N GLY A 420 11.94 -14.76 1.61
CA GLY A 420 13.19 -15.00 2.34
C GLY A 420 14.06 -16.05 1.70
N ILE A 421 14.96 -16.65 2.46
CA ILE A 421 15.98 -17.57 1.96
C ILE A 421 15.56 -19.02 2.24
N LEU A 422 15.79 -19.92 1.28
CA LEU A 422 15.58 -21.35 1.48
C LEU A 422 16.49 -21.85 2.61
N SER A 423 15.97 -22.71 3.50
CA SER A 423 16.85 -23.45 4.41
C SER A 423 17.59 -24.53 3.63
N THR A 424 18.91 -24.43 3.52
CA THR A 424 19.72 -25.30 2.66
C THR A 424 20.46 -26.38 3.44
N ALA A 425 20.84 -27.44 2.72
CA ALA A 425 21.54 -28.61 3.19
C ALA A 425 22.75 -28.91 2.29
N PHE A 426 23.76 -29.56 2.87
CA PHE A 426 24.95 -29.98 2.14
C PHE A 426 24.59 -31.03 1.09
N ILE A 427 25.18 -30.90 -0.09
CA ILE A 427 25.20 -31.94 -1.11
C ILE A 427 26.55 -31.93 -1.85
N ASP A 428 26.94 -33.06 -2.41
CA ASP A 428 28.07 -33.12 -3.32
C ASP A 428 27.74 -32.64 -4.72
N ARG A 429 28.78 -32.22 -5.44
CA ARG A 429 28.65 -31.94 -6.86
C ARG A 429 28.21 -33.22 -7.58
N ASP A 430 27.43 -33.03 -8.62
CA ASP A 430 26.94 -34.11 -9.50
C ASP A 430 26.09 -35.18 -8.76
N THR A 431 25.66 -34.89 -7.52
CA THR A 431 24.73 -35.72 -6.75
C THR A 431 23.32 -35.13 -6.82
N SER A 432 22.31 -36.00 -6.90
CA SER A 432 20.91 -35.61 -6.85
C SER A 432 20.13 -36.54 -5.93
N VAL A 433 19.01 -36.05 -5.40
CA VAL A 433 18.12 -36.76 -4.48
C VAL A 433 16.66 -36.50 -4.85
N PRO A 434 15.73 -37.42 -4.58
CA PRO A 434 14.32 -37.26 -4.94
C PRO A 434 13.50 -36.42 -3.94
N PHE A 435 14.13 -35.89 -2.89
CA PHE A 435 13.49 -35.18 -1.77
C PHE A 435 14.07 -33.77 -1.56
N GLY A 436 14.71 -33.21 -2.59
CA GLY A 436 15.28 -31.87 -2.55
C GLY A 436 15.81 -31.43 -3.92
N THR A 437 15.95 -30.12 -4.11
CA THR A 437 16.44 -29.53 -5.35
C THR A 437 17.83 -28.94 -5.13
N VAL A 438 18.78 -29.24 -6.02
CA VAL A 438 20.07 -28.54 -6.05
C VAL A 438 19.87 -27.17 -6.66
N VAL A 439 20.07 -26.11 -5.87
CA VAL A 439 19.82 -24.71 -6.29
C VAL A 439 21.11 -23.96 -6.64
N ALA A 440 22.25 -24.45 -6.15
CA ALA A 440 23.59 -23.96 -6.50
C ALA A 440 24.63 -25.08 -6.30
N PRO A 441 25.86 -24.95 -6.81
CA PRO A 441 26.91 -25.94 -6.60
C PRO A 441 27.14 -26.25 -5.11
N GLY A 442 26.80 -27.47 -4.69
CA GLY A 442 26.95 -27.91 -3.30
C GLY A 442 25.82 -27.51 -2.35
N VAL A 443 24.74 -26.91 -2.88
CA VAL A 443 23.62 -26.38 -2.11
C VAL A 443 22.33 -27.08 -2.53
N MET A 444 21.76 -27.87 -1.63
CA MET A 444 20.47 -28.53 -1.83
C MET A 444 19.41 -27.90 -0.92
N ALA A 445 18.26 -27.56 -1.47
CA ALA A 445 17.09 -27.13 -0.72
C ALA A 445 16.12 -28.32 -0.58
N PRO A 446 15.93 -28.89 0.63
CA PRO A 446 15.05 -30.04 0.79
C PRO A 446 13.58 -29.65 0.63
N TYR A 447 12.77 -30.58 0.11
CA TYR A 447 11.32 -30.40 -0.02
C TYR A 447 10.69 -30.22 1.35
N HIS A 448 9.66 -29.38 1.45
CA HIS A 448 8.97 -29.10 2.72
C HIS A 448 7.56 -28.56 2.49
N GLN A 449 6.75 -28.48 3.54
CA GLN A 449 5.45 -27.81 3.50
C GLN A 449 5.46 -26.59 4.41
N HIS A 450 4.59 -25.61 4.12
CA HIS A 450 4.24 -24.53 5.04
C HIS A 450 2.75 -24.65 5.33
N LEU A 451 2.37 -25.16 6.51
CA LEU A 451 0.97 -25.36 6.90
C LEU A 451 0.56 -24.38 7.99
N PHE A 452 -0.47 -23.58 7.73
CA PHE A 452 -1.01 -22.57 8.62
C PHE A 452 -2.37 -23.00 9.15
N SER A 453 -2.71 -22.60 10.38
CA SER A 453 -4.05 -22.77 10.94
C SER A 453 -4.67 -21.40 11.25
N LEU A 454 -5.71 -21.00 10.51
CA LEU A 454 -6.48 -19.80 10.79
C LEU A 454 -7.64 -20.13 11.75
N ARG A 455 -7.63 -19.53 12.95
CA ARG A 455 -8.73 -19.62 13.93
C ARG A 455 -9.76 -18.54 13.66
N ILE A 456 -10.99 -18.96 13.40
CA ILE A 456 -12.15 -18.12 13.12
C ILE A 456 -13.18 -18.36 14.21
N ASP A 457 -13.38 -17.35 15.05
CA ASP A 457 -14.36 -17.34 16.13
C ASP A 457 -15.54 -16.44 15.73
N PRO A 458 -16.62 -17.01 15.22
CA PRO A 458 -17.72 -16.26 14.66
C PRO A 458 -18.63 -15.62 15.69
N ALA A 459 -19.27 -14.54 15.26
CA ALA A 459 -20.36 -13.89 15.97
C ALA A 459 -21.37 -13.36 14.95
N ILE A 460 -21.79 -14.19 13.99
CA ILE A 460 -22.65 -13.79 12.88
C ILE A 460 -24.00 -13.35 13.42
N ASP A 461 -24.23 -12.04 13.51
CA ASP A 461 -25.39 -11.41 14.17
C ASP A 461 -25.72 -11.90 15.60
N GLY A 462 -24.82 -12.65 16.23
CA GLY A 462 -25.05 -13.37 17.49
C GLY A 462 -24.01 -14.46 17.68
N TYR A 463 -23.94 -15.03 18.88
CA TYR A 463 -22.92 -16.02 19.25
C TYR A 463 -23.38 -17.47 19.09
N GLU A 464 -24.67 -17.68 18.79
CA GLU A 464 -25.22 -18.98 18.42
C GLU A 464 -25.14 -19.12 16.91
N ASN A 465 -24.13 -19.84 16.42
CA ASN A 465 -23.88 -20.02 14.99
C ASN A 465 -23.82 -21.51 14.65
N SER A 466 -23.89 -21.82 13.36
CA SER A 466 -23.82 -23.18 12.82
C SER A 466 -22.90 -23.21 11.61
N ILE A 467 -22.27 -24.36 11.36
CA ILE A 467 -21.60 -24.62 10.08
C ILE A 467 -22.54 -25.40 9.17
N MET A 468 -22.76 -24.88 7.97
CA MET A 468 -23.50 -25.53 6.90
C MET A 468 -22.55 -25.82 5.74
N VAL A 469 -22.42 -27.09 5.38
CA VAL A 469 -21.70 -27.55 4.20
C VAL A 469 -22.67 -27.51 3.02
N GLU A 470 -22.33 -26.74 1.98
CA GLU A 470 -23.10 -26.69 0.74
C GLU A 470 -22.29 -27.32 -0.41
N GLU A 471 -22.95 -28.17 -1.19
CA GLU A 471 -22.39 -28.80 -2.38
C GLU A 471 -23.32 -28.66 -3.58
N SER A 472 -22.76 -28.57 -4.78
CA SER A 472 -23.49 -28.50 -6.03
C SER A 472 -23.45 -29.84 -6.77
N HIS A 473 -24.62 -30.40 -7.08
CA HIS A 473 -24.77 -31.72 -7.70
C HIS A 473 -25.64 -31.63 -8.96
N PRO A 474 -25.29 -32.32 -10.07
CA PRO A 474 -26.18 -32.42 -11.22
C PRO A 474 -27.50 -33.08 -10.82
N MET A 475 -28.60 -32.65 -11.42
CA MET A 475 -29.88 -33.32 -11.23
C MET A 475 -29.83 -34.72 -11.87
N PRO A 476 -30.51 -35.73 -11.30
CA PRO A 476 -30.68 -37.01 -11.97
C PRO A 476 -31.25 -36.84 -13.39
N ILE A 477 -30.77 -37.63 -14.35
CA ILE A 477 -31.28 -37.60 -15.72
C ILE A 477 -32.59 -38.39 -15.78
N GLU A 478 -33.70 -37.71 -16.06
CA GLU A 478 -35.02 -38.34 -16.22
C GLU A 478 -35.25 -38.85 -17.66
N ASP A 479 -34.70 -38.17 -18.68
CA ASP A 479 -34.72 -38.61 -20.09
C ASP A 479 -33.35 -38.40 -20.76
N LEU A 480 -32.66 -39.51 -21.05
CA LEU A 480 -31.34 -39.53 -21.70
C LEU A 480 -31.35 -38.95 -23.13
N LYS A 481 -32.52 -38.83 -23.77
CA LYS A 481 -32.66 -38.23 -25.10
C LYS A 481 -32.92 -36.73 -25.07
N SER A 482 -33.21 -36.15 -23.90
CA SER A 482 -33.47 -34.73 -23.76
C SER A 482 -32.20 -33.90 -23.93
N MET A 483 -32.25 -32.86 -24.76
CA MET A 483 -31.16 -31.89 -24.95
C MET A 483 -31.07 -30.88 -23.78
N THR A 484 -31.96 -30.96 -22.78
CA THR A 484 -32.05 -30.01 -21.66
C THR A 484 -31.43 -30.51 -20.35
N ASN A 485 -30.68 -31.62 -20.36
CA ASN A 485 -30.04 -32.25 -19.18
C ASN A 485 -28.90 -31.40 -18.58
N VAL A 486 -29.19 -30.15 -18.21
CA VAL A 486 -28.23 -29.12 -17.76
C VAL A 486 -28.48 -28.66 -16.32
N GLY A 487 -29.54 -29.17 -15.67
CA GLY A 487 -29.94 -28.76 -14.32
C GLY A 487 -29.01 -29.29 -13.21
N TYR A 488 -28.87 -28.50 -12.15
CA TYR A 488 -28.16 -28.88 -10.93
C TYR A 488 -28.90 -28.36 -9.69
N ILE A 489 -28.62 -28.95 -8.53
CA ILE A 489 -29.17 -28.57 -7.24
C ILE A 489 -28.06 -28.37 -6.22
N THR A 490 -28.33 -27.58 -5.19
CA THR A 490 -27.47 -27.48 -4.00
C THR A 490 -27.98 -28.40 -2.90
N LYS A 491 -27.09 -29.18 -2.29
CA LYS A 491 -27.35 -29.92 -1.04
C LYS A 491 -26.72 -29.17 0.12
N ASN A 492 -27.47 -28.99 1.20
CA ASN A 492 -27.05 -28.27 2.40
C ASN A 492 -27.14 -29.21 3.60
N GLU A 493 -26.04 -29.37 4.34
CA GLU A 493 -25.99 -30.20 5.54
C GLU A 493 -25.37 -29.41 6.69
N PHE A 494 -26.00 -29.47 7.87
CA PHE A 494 -25.46 -28.84 9.07
C PHE A 494 -24.48 -29.78 9.78
N VAL A 495 -23.39 -29.22 10.27
CA VAL A 495 -22.42 -29.92 11.11
C VAL A 495 -22.97 -29.97 12.52
N GLU A 496 -23.30 -31.17 12.98
CA GLU A 496 -23.95 -31.35 14.30
C GLU A 496 -22.94 -31.51 15.44
N ASN A 497 -21.75 -32.08 15.20
CA ASN A 497 -20.76 -32.39 16.24
C ASN A 497 -19.40 -31.80 15.91
N GLU A 498 -18.53 -31.69 16.92
CA GLU A 498 -17.13 -31.34 16.72
C GLU A 498 -16.46 -32.36 15.79
N THR A 499 -15.92 -31.91 14.65
CA THR A 499 -15.44 -32.81 13.59
C THR A 499 -14.42 -32.12 12.67
N PRO A 500 -13.49 -32.88 12.07
CA PRO A 500 -12.81 -32.44 10.85
C PRO A 500 -13.75 -32.50 9.64
N LEU A 501 -13.45 -31.73 8.60
CA LEU A 501 -14.13 -31.71 7.30
C LEU A 501 -13.11 -31.56 6.16
N ASP A 502 -13.36 -32.27 5.05
CA ASP A 502 -12.55 -32.17 3.82
C ASP A 502 -13.08 -31.12 2.84
N THR A 503 -12.18 -30.52 2.07
CA THR A 503 -12.53 -29.73 0.88
C THR A 503 -12.70 -30.63 -0.33
N ASP A 504 -13.67 -30.36 -1.21
CA ASP A 504 -13.80 -31.04 -2.50
C ASP A 504 -14.24 -30.06 -3.60
N ASN A 505 -13.34 -29.77 -4.55
CA ASN A 505 -13.60 -28.85 -5.64
C ASN A 505 -14.48 -29.46 -6.75
N ARG A 506 -14.63 -30.80 -6.81
CA ARG A 506 -15.43 -31.48 -7.84
C ARG A 506 -16.93 -31.29 -7.65
N VAL A 507 -17.35 -31.08 -6.40
CA VAL A 507 -18.74 -30.77 -6.02
C VAL A 507 -18.92 -29.31 -5.59
N GLY A 508 -17.89 -28.48 -5.80
CA GLY A 508 -17.91 -27.07 -5.40
C GLY A 508 -18.21 -26.86 -3.91
N ARG A 509 -17.67 -27.73 -3.04
CA ARG A 509 -17.96 -27.71 -1.60
C ARG A 509 -17.56 -26.39 -0.97
N VAL A 510 -18.50 -25.74 -0.28
CA VAL A 510 -18.27 -24.50 0.47
C VAL A 510 -18.79 -24.64 1.91
N PHE A 511 -18.15 -23.94 2.83
CA PHE A 511 -18.51 -23.93 4.25
C PHE A 511 -19.13 -22.59 4.60
N LYS A 512 -20.34 -22.59 5.16
CA LYS A 512 -21.07 -21.38 5.54
C LYS A 512 -21.23 -21.35 7.05
N ILE A 513 -20.72 -20.29 7.68
CA ILE A 513 -20.98 -19.96 9.07
C ILE A 513 -22.26 -19.13 9.08
N VAL A 514 -23.34 -19.67 9.67
CA VAL A 514 -24.68 -19.07 9.60
C VAL A 514 -25.28 -18.88 10.98
N ASN A 515 -26.20 -17.93 11.08
CA ASN A 515 -27.07 -17.79 12.24
C ASN A 515 -28.48 -18.24 11.86
N GLU A 516 -28.90 -19.40 12.37
CA GLU A 516 -30.18 -20.01 12.05
C GLU A 516 -31.38 -19.24 12.62
N ASN A 517 -31.14 -18.47 13.69
CA ASN A 517 -32.16 -17.69 14.38
C ASN A 517 -32.56 -16.41 13.61
N ILE A 518 -31.79 -16.03 12.58
CA ILE A 518 -32.01 -14.80 11.80
C ILE A 518 -32.08 -15.14 10.32
N ARG A 519 -33.27 -14.96 9.74
CA ARG A 519 -33.53 -15.22 8.32
C ARG A 519 -33.39 -13.96 7.49
N ASN A 520 -32.75 -14.10 6.34
CA ASN A 520 -32.76 -13.07 5.32
C ASN A 520 -34.15 -12.98 4.67
N PRO A 521 -34.77 -11.79 4.58
CA PRO A 521 -36.14 -11.65 4.06
C PRO A 521 -36.26 -11.86 2.54
N ILE A 522 -35.15 -11.83 1.79
CA ILE A 522 -35.14 -12.03 0.32
C ILE A 522 -35.03 -13.51 -0.02
N THR A 523 -34.06 -14.21 0.57
CA THR A 523 -33.80 -15.61 0.24
C THR A 523 -34.53 -16.60 1.14
N GLY A 524 -35.05 -16.15 2.29
CA GLY A 524 -35.68 -16.99 3.31
C GLY A 524 -34.69 -17.87 4.11
N GLY A 525 -33.44 -17.98 3.67
CA GLY A 525 -32.37 -18.72 4.33
C GLY A 525 -31.73 -17.94 5.49
N PRO A 526 -30.87 -18.58 6.30
CA PRO A 526 -30.18 -17.91 7.39
C PRO A 526 -29.15 -16.88 6.87
N VAL A 527 -28.91 -15.85 7.66
CA VAL A 527 -27.81 -14.89 7.42
C VAL A 527 -26.47 -15.58 7.71
N GLY A 528 -25.43 -15.26 6.95
CA GLY A 528 -24.16 -15.98 7.10
C GLY A 528 -22.96 -15.33 6.43
N TYR A 529 -21.79 -15.93 6.68
CA TYR A 529 -20.56 -15.75 5.94
C TYR A 529 -20.07 -17.09 5.40
N LYS A 530 -19.66 -17.15 4.14
CA LYS A 530 -19.01 -18.34 3.57
C LYS A 530 -17.50 -18.22 3.68
N LEU A 531 -16.87 -19.31 4.06
CA LEU A 531 -15.43 -19.53 3.96
C LEU A 531 -15.12 -20.07 2.56
N ILE A 532 -14.31 -19.32 1.82
CA ILE A 532 -13.65 -19.77 0.60
C ILE A 532 -12.25 -20.23 1.03
N PRO A 533 -12.01 -21.55 1.10
CA PRO A 533 -10.75 -22.08 1.56
C PRO A 533 -9.66 -21.91 0.50
N HIS A 534 -8.40 -21.86 0.95
CA HIS A 534 -7.28 -22.11 0.07
C HIS A 534 -7.08 -23.63 -0.05
N TYR A 535 -7.36 -24.19 -1.24
CA TYR A 535 -7.20 -25.63 -1.47
C TYR A 535 -5.73 -26.01 -1.39
N SER A 536 -5.40 -26.86 -0.43
CA SER A 536 -4.03 -27.24 -0.11
C SER A 536 -3.92 -28.75 -0.04
N GLN A 537 -2.74 -29.28 -0.36
CA GLN A 537 -2.40 -30.63 0.05
C GLN A 537 -2.17 -30.64 1.57
N MET A 538 -2.82 -31.55 2.28
CA MET A 538 -2.63 -31.73 3.73
C MET A 538 -1.25 -32.33 4.03
N LEU A 539 -0.96 -32.55 5.31
CA LEU A 539 0.33 -33.04 5.76
C LEU A 539 0.75 -34.33 5.04
N LEU A 540 1.96 -34.31 4.46
CA LEU A 540 2.56 -35.44 3.74
C LEU A 540 3.23 -36.46 4.67
N ALA A 541 3.67 -36.02 5.85
CA ALA A 541 4.33 -36.89 6.80
C ALA A 541 3.42 -38.05 7.20
N HIS A 542 3.98 -39.26 7.28
CA HIS A 542 3.19 -40.45 7.60
C HIS A 542 2.50 -40.31 8.96
N PRO A 543 1.27 -40.82 9.16
CA PRO A 543 0.53 -40.69 10.42
C PRO A 543 1.23 -41.25 11.67
N SER A 544 2.20 -42.15 11.49
CA SER A 544 3.02 -42.69 12.59
C SER A 544 4.25 -41.84 12.94
N SER A 545 4.50 -40.76 12.20
CA SER A 545 5.65 -39.88 12.43
C SER A 545 5.36 -38.89 13.56
N TYR A 546 6.41 -38.43 14.24
CA TYR A 546 6.26 -37.34 15.22
C TYR A 546 5.74 -36.05 14.58
N HIS A 547 6.01 -35.80 13.29
CA HIS A 547 5.44 -34.65 12.58
C HIS A 547 3.91 -34.69 12.66
N SER A 548 3.28 -35.78 12.16
CA SER A 548 1.82 -35.92 12.17
C SER A 548 1.24 -35.98 13.58
N ILE A 549 1.84 -36.75 14.49
CA ILE A 549 1.33 -36.90 15.87
C ILE A 549 1.21 -35.53 16.58
N ARG A 550 2.13 -34.60 16.32
CA ARG A 550 2.19 -33.29 17.01
C ARG A 550 1.43 -32.20 16.27
N SER A 551 1.32 -32.28 14.95
CA SER A 551 0.65 -31.28 14.11
C SER A 551 -0.75 -31.74 13.70
N GLU A 552 -1.58 -32.13 14.67
CA GLU A 552 -2.91 -32.72 14.44
C GLU A 552 -3.78 -31.89 13.47
N PHE A 553 -3.67 -30.56 13.53
CA PHE A 553 -4.40 -29.66 12.64
C PHE A 553 -4.08 -29.86 11.15
N GLY A 554 -2.91 -30.41 10.83
CA GLY A 554 -2.40 -30.71 9.50
C GLY A 554 -3.10 -31.87 8.79
N ASP A 555 -3.90 -32.68 9.51
CA ASP A 555 -4.55 -33.88 8.96
C ASP A 555 -5.76 -33.55 8.07
N TYR A 556 -6.45 -32.44 8.35
CA TYR A 556 -7.66 -32.02 7.64
C TYR A 556 -7.68 -30.50 7.38
N PRO A 557 -8.30 -30.06 6.27
CA PRO A 557 -8.29 -28.64 5.90
C PRO A 557 -9.23 -27.80 6.77
N ILE A 558 -10.25 -28.38 7.38
CA ILE A 558 -11.21 -27.67 8.22
C ILE A 558 -11.48 -28.48 9.49
N TRP A 559 -11.51 -27.79 10.63
CA TRP A 559 -11.95 -28.34 11.90
C TRP A 559 -13.04 -27.45 12.49
N VAL A 560 -14.03 -28.08 13.13
CA VAL A 560 -15.09 -27.38 13.86
C VAL A 560 -15.09 -27.88 15.30
N THR A 561 -14.94 -26.97 16.25
CA THR A 561 -14.98 -27.26 17.69
C THR A 561 -16.02 -26.40 18.39
N ARG A 562 -16.41 -26.78 19.61
CA ARG A 562 -17.06 -25.85 20.55
C ARG A 562 -16.04 -24.82 21.03
N HIS A 563 -16.51 -23.65 21.42
CA HIS A 563 -15.66 -22.63 22.03
C HIS A 563 -15.26 -22.98 23.47
N TYR A 564 -13.97 -22.83 23.78
CA TYR A 564 -13.40 -22.81 25.14
C TYR A 564 -12.39 -21.65 25.24
N ASP A 565 -12.34 -20.99 26.41
CA ASP A 565 -11.55 -19.76 26.62
C ASP A 565 -10.02 -19.99 26.49
N ASP A 566 -9.54 -21.20 26.75
CA ASP A 566 -8.13 -21.60 26.69
C ASP A 566 -7.73 -22.34 25.41
N GLU A 567 -8.68 -22.61 24.49
CA GLU A 567 -8.43 -23.25 23.20
C GLU A 567 -8.11 -22.20 22.12
N LEU A 568 -6.83 -21.81 22.07
CA LEU A 568 -6.32 -20.80 21.12
C LEU A 568 -5.35 -21.36 20.06
N PHE A 569 -4.63 -22.44 20.36
CA PHE A 569 -3.49 -22.91 19.54
C PHE A 569 -3.75 -24.29 18.95
N ALA A 570 -3.87 -24.40 17.62
CA ALA A 570 -4.36 -25.60 16.95
C ALA A 570 -3.48 -26.86 17.14
N ALA A 571 -2.20 -26.68 17.48
CA ALA A 571 -1.26 -27.75 17.85
C ALA A 571 -1.04 -27.92 19.37
N GLY A 572 -1.79 -27.15 20.19
CA GLY A 572 -1.65 -27.10 21.64
C GLY A 572 -0.70 -26.02 22.16
N GLU A 573 -0.67 -25.82 23.48
CA GLU A 573 0.09 -24.75 24.13
C GLU A 573 1.61 -24.96 24.08
N HIS A 574 2.10 -26.21 24.12
CA HIS A 574 3.52 -26.52 24.21
C HIS A 574 3.97 -27.43 23.06
N THR A 575 4.41 -26.83 21.95
CA THR A 575 4.83 -27.55 20.73
C THR A 575 6.30 -27.93 20.72
N LEU A 576 7.16 -27.16 21.38
CA LEU A 576 8.60 -27.37 21.34
C LEU A 576 8.95 -28.72 21.96
N GLN A 577 9.53 -29.61 21.15
CA GLN A 577 9.90 -30.99 21.52
C GLN A 577 8.74 -31.86 22.07
N SER A 578 7.47 -31.49 21.83
CA SER A 578 6.34 -32.33 22.24
C SER A 578 6.41 -33.72 21.59
N THR A 579 6.12 -34.79 22.30
CA THR A 579 6.12 -36.15 21.72
C THR A 579 4.71 -36.68 21.44
N THR A 580 3.69 -35.92 21.83
CA THR A 580 2.27 -36.25 21.70
C THR A 580 1.49 -35.10 21.09
N GLY A 581 0.32 -35.40 20.52
CA GLY A 581 -0.66 -34.40 20.15
C GLY A 581 -1.33 -33.77 21.38
N SER A 582 -1.71 -32.50 21.27
CA SER A 582 -2.39 -31.75 22.34
C SER A 582 -3.28 -30.62 21.80
N GLY A 583 -3.63 -30.69 20.51
CA GLY A 583 -4.34 -29.65 19.79
C GLY A 583 -5.77 -30.05 19.43
N VAL A 584 -6.24 -29.58 18.27
CA VAL A 584 -7.64 -29.69 17.84
C VAL A 584 -8.18 -31.12 17.85
N ALA A 585 -7.41 -32.11 17.37
CA ALA A 585 -7.90 -33.49 17.32
C ALA A 585 -7.96 -34.10 18.73
N THR A 586 -6.98 -33.78 19.59
CA THR A 586 -6.97 -34.20 20.99
C THR A 586 -8.14 -33.61 21.78
N TRP A 587 -8.47 -32.33 21.57
CA TRP A 587 -9.63 -31.68 22.22
C TRP A 587 -10.95 -32.33 21.82
N ILE A 588 -11.16 -32.57 20.52
CA ILE A 588 -12.35 -33.27 20.03
C ILE A 588 -12.41 -34.67 20.64
N LYS A 589 -11.29 -35.39 20.67
CA LYS A 589 -11.21 -36.75 21.21
C LYS A 589 -11.54 -36.79 22.70
N SER A 590 -11.04 -35.86 23.50
CA SER A 590 -11.27 -35.83 24.95
C SER A 590 -12.73 -35.59 25.32
N ARG A 591 -13.52 -35.01 24.39
CA ARG A 591 -14.93 -34.71 24.58
C ARG A 591 -15.89 -35.73 23.96
N ARG A 592 -15.40 -36.81 23.34
CA ARG A 592 -16.25 -37.82 22.66
C ARG A 592 -17.25 -38.51 23.58
N ASP A 593 -16.90 -38.69 24.85
CA ASP A 593 -17.75 -39.38 25.83
C ASP A 593 -18.86 -38.47 26.40
N ASN A 594 -18.81 -37.15 26.13
CA ASN A 594 -19.85 -36.19 26.46
C ASN A 594 -20.12 -35.26 25.25
N PRO A 595 -20.76 -35.81 24.18
CA PRO A 595 -21.00 -35.07 22.97
C PRO A 595 -22.05 -33.99 23.20
N GLU A 596 -21.70 -32.74 22.89
CA GLU A 596 -22.67 -31.65 22.73
C GLU A 596 -22.60 -31.17 21.29
N SER A 597 -23.72 -30.65 20.80
CA SER A 597 -23.81 -30.17 19.43
C SER A 597 -22.96 -28.90 19.24
N VAL A 598 -22.40 -28.71 18.04
CA VAL A 598 -21.83 -27.43 17.60
C VAL A 598 -22.84 -26.59 16.81
N ARG A 599 -24.03 -27.11 16.52
CA ARG A 599 -25.07 -26.43 15.75
C ARG A 599 -25.86 -25.48 16.63
N ASN A 600 -26.00 -24.24 16.16
CA ASN A 600 -26.68 -23.14 16.86
C ASN A 600 -26.10 -22.93 18.27
N GLN A 601 -24.77 -23.02 18.36
CA GLN A 601 -23.98 -22.89 19.59
C GLN A 601 -22.79 -21.95 19.34
N ASP A 602 -22.03 -21.69 20.40
CA ASP A 602 -20.74 -21.01 20.30
C ASP A 602 -19.67 -22.00 19.81
N LEU A 603 -19.30 -21.87 18.53
CA LEU A 603 -18.36 -22.75 17.83
C LEU A 603 -17.11 -21.98 17.40
N VAL A 604 -16.05 -22.71 17.05
CA VAL A 604 -14.84 -22.17 16.43
C VAL A 604 -14.52 -22.98 15.18
N VAL A 605 -14.12 -22.29 14.10
CA VAL A 605 -13.63 -22.92 12.87
C VAL A 605 -12.12 -22.75 12.79
N TRP A 606 -11.42 -23.83 12.48
CA TRP A 606 -9.98 -23.82 12.26
C TRP A 606 -9.71 -24.25 10.82
N HIS A 607 -9.21 -23.34 10.00
CA HIS A 607 -8.87 -23.64 8.62
C HIS A 607 -7.38 -23.88 8.46
N THR A 608 -7.03 -25.11 8.12
CA THR A 608 -5.67 -25.50 7.73
C THR A 608 -5.47 -25.31 6.23
N PHE A 609 -4.43 -24.59 5.87
CA PHE A 609 -4.06 -24.34 4.48
C PHE A 609 -2.56 -24.09 4.35
N GLY A 610 -2.02 -24.14 3.14
CA GLY A 610 -0.58 -24.01 2.95
C GLY A 610 -0.07 -24.41 1.59
N THR A 611 1.24 -24.49 1.46
CA THR A 611 1.92 -24.92 0.23
C THR A 611 2.77 -26.16 0.46
N THR A 612 2.79 -27.04 -0.54
CA THR A 612 3.84 -28.06 -0.67
C THR A 612 4.94 -27.45 -1.53
N HIS A 613 6.03 -27.03 -0.89
CA HIS A 613 7.13 -26.33 -1.55
C HIS A 613 8.19 -27.33 -1.99
N ASN A 614 8.21 -27.58 -3.30
CA ASN A 614 9.32 -28.25 -3.99
C ASN A 614 10.21 -27.13 -4.56
N PRO A 615 11.32 -26.75 -3.90
CA PRO A 615 12.06 -25.55 -4.27
C PRO A 615 12.61 -25.64 -5.68
N ARG A 616 12.79 -24.48 -6.31
CA ARG A 616 13.33 -24.34 -7.66
C ARG A 616 14.48 -23.34 -7.66
N VAL A 617 15.27 -23.33 -8.73
CA VAL A 617 16.46 -22.47 -8.82
C VAL A 617 16.11 -20.99 -8.69
N GLU A 618 14.95 -20.56 -9.18
CA GLU A 618 14.51 -19.15 -9.09
C GLU A 618 14.11 -18.73 -7.67
N ASP A 619 13.99 -19.66 -6.73
CA ASP A 619 13.78 -19.35 -5.32
C ASP A 619 15.10 -19.00 -4.61
N TRP A 620 16.21 -19.02 -5.35
CA TRP A 620 17.57 -18.81 -4.87
C TRP A 620 18.25 -17.63 -5.58
N PRO A 621 19.03 -16.77 -4.89
CA PRO A 621 19.42 -16.82 -3.47
C PRO A 621 18.40 -16.28 -2.46
N VAL A 622 17.33 -15.65 -2.94
CA VAL A 622 16.21 -15.17 -2.13
C VAL A 622 14.92 -15.42 -2.90
N MET A 623 13.93 -15.98 -2.22
CA MET A 623 12.71 -16.51 -2.80
C MET A 623 11.73 -15.39 -3.16
N PRO A 624 11.27 -15.29 -4.42
CA PRO A 624 10.13 -14.46 -4.77
C PRO A 624 8.89 -14.90 -3.99
N VAL A 625 8.04 -13.94 -3.63
CA VAL A 625 6.85 -14.21 -2.81
C VAL A 625 5.93 -15.29 -3.42
N GLU A 626 5.58 -16.30 -2.62
CA GLU A 626 4.44 -17.19 -2.86
C GLU A 626 3.24 -16.75 -2.00
N LYS A 627 2.05 -16.65 -2.59
CA LYS A 627 0.86 -16.07 -1.93
C LYS A 627 -0.25 -17.11 -1.74
N MET A 628 -0.82 -17.14 -0.54
CA MET A 628 -2.01 -17.91 -0.19
C MET A 628 -3.08 -16.96 0.35
N THR A 629 -4.33 -17.15 -0.04
CA THR A 629 -5.44 -16.30 0.43
C THR A 629 -6.64 -17.15 0.83
N VAL A 630 -7.15 -16.89 2.02
CA VAL A 630 -8.41 -17.42 2.56
C VAL A 630 -9.41 -16.28 2.61
N THR A 631 -10.67 -16.50 2.22
CA THR A 631 -11.65 -15.41 2.17
C THR A 631 -12.96 -15.75 2.87
N LEU A 632 -13.45 -14.80 3.68
CA LEU A 632 -14.73 -14.82 4.36
C LEU A 632 -15.67 -13.81 3.65
N LYS A 633 -16.68 -14.31 2.94
CA LYS A 633 -17.63 -13.48 2.17
C LYS A 633 -19.04 -13.51 2.77
N PRO A 634 -19.76 -12.39 2.85
CA PRO A 634 -21.15 -12.41 3.29
C PRO A 634 -22.02 -13.24 2.33
N VAL A 635 -22.88 -14.10 2.88
CA VAL A 635 -23.90 -14.87 2.15
C VAL A 635 -25.24 -14.67 2.82
N ASN A 636 -26.18 -14.05 2.10
CA ASN A 636 -27.48 -13.66 2.65
C ASN A 636 -27.38 -12.77 3.90
N PHE A 637 -26.20 -12.27 4.27
CA PHE A 637 -26.07 -11.40 5.43
C PHE A 637 -26.82 -10.09 5.21
N PHE A 638 -26.71 -9.52 4.01
CA PHE A 638 -27.43 -8.32 3.57
C PHE A 638 -28.58 -8.67 2.62
N THR A 639 -29.51 -7.73 2.45
CA THR A 639 -30.65 -7.87 1.52
C THR A 639 -30.33 -7.48 0.08
N ARG A 640 -29.16 -6.87 -0.15
CA ARG A 640 -28.63 -6.44 -1.45
C ARG A 640 -27.11 -6.27 -1.34
N ASN A 641 -26.46 -5.97 -2.45
CA ASN A 641 -25.03 -5.64 -2.46
C ASN A 641 -24.74 -4.47 -1.47
N PRO A 642 -23.94 -4.68 -0.41
CA PRO A 642 -23.67 -3.67 0.62
C PRO A 642 -22.74 -2.55 0.13
N ALA A 643 -22.16 -2.67 -1.07
CA ALA A 643 -21.26 -1.71 -1.69
C ALA A 643 -21.94 -0.74 -2.69
N LEU A 644 -23.27 -0.75 -2.78
CA LEU A 644 -24.00 0.14 -3.70
C LEU A 644 -23.98 1.62 -3.27
N ASP A 645 -23.62 1.90 -2.02
CA ASP A 645 -23.46 3.27 -1.51
C ASP A 645 -22.01 3.77 -1.57
N VAL A 646 -21.08 2.94 -2.06
CA VAL A 646 -19.72 3.39 -2.37
C VAL A 646 -19.79 4.35 -3.56
N PRO A 647 -19.16 5.54 -3.48
CA PRO A 647 -19.20 6.53 -4.56
C PRO A 647 -18.77 5.96 -5.91
N ILE A 648 -19.48 6.37 -6.97
CA ILE A 648 -19.12 6.02 -8.35
C ILE A 648 -17.78 6.67 -8.68
N SER A 649 -16.94 5.92 -9.39
CA SER A 649 -15.62 6.37 -9.79
C SER A 649 -15.70 7.39 -10.91
N THR A 650 -15.09 8.55 -10.69
CA THR A 650 -15.03 9.63 -11.68
C THR A 650 -13.58 10.00 -12.00
N GLN A 651 -13.36 10.55 -13.19
CA GLN A 651 -12.05 11.07 -13.57
C GLN A 651 -11.67 12.32 -12.75
N ALA A 652 -12.66 13.09 -12.29
CA ALA A 652 -12.44 14.28 -11.44
C ALA A 652 -11.77 13.90 -10.12
N ASP A 653 -12.17 12.77 -9.54
CA ASP A 653 -11.63 12.28 -8.27
C ASP A 653 -10.36 11.42 -8.45
N ASN A 654 -10.38 10.47 -9.40
CA ASN A 654 -9.29 9.50 -9.57
C ASN A 654 -8.06 10.05 -10.30
N LYS A 655 -8.23 11.10 -11.12
CA LYS A 655 -7.13 11.84 -11.78
C LYS A 655 -6.15 10.96 -12.56
N SER A 656 -6.62 9.87 -13.18
CA SER A 656 -5.77 9.02 -14.02
C SER A 656 -5.20 9.81 -15.20
N VAL A 657 -3.94 9.60 -15.56
CA VAL A 657 -3.32 10.25 -16.73
C VAL A 657 -3.24 9.23 -17.86
N LEU A 658 -3.73 9.60 -19.04
CA LEU A 658 -3.63 8.76 -20.23
C LEU A 658 -2.17 8.71 -20.69
N VAL A 659 -1.62 7.51 -20.87
CA VAL A 659 -0.33 7.32 -21.56
C VAL A 659 -0.61 7.38 -23.06
N GLY A 660 0.00 8.33 -23.76
CA GLY A 660 -0.10 8.40 -25.22
C GLY A 660 0.83 7.38 -25.87
N ASP A 661 0.38 6.79 -26.99
CA ASP A 661 1.26 5.98 -27.84
C ASP A 661 2.32 6.89 -28.48
N ASP A 662 3.58 6.44 -28.51
CA ASP A 662 4.69 7.16 -29.15
C ASP A 662 4.45 7.44 -30.66
N ALA A 663 3.43 6.81 -31.25
CA ALA A 663 3.02 6.96 -32.65
C ALA A 663 1.87 7.98 -32.89
N GLU A 664 1.22 8.49 -31.85
CA GLU A 664 0.13 9.48 -31.97
C GLU A 664 0.42 10.73 -31.15
N LYS A 665 1.48 11.46 -31.51
CA LYS A 665 1.62 12.88 -31.14
C LYS A 665 0.68 13.74 -31.99
N GLY A 666 -0.62 13.48 -31.86
CA GLY A 666 -1.69 14.43 -32.16
C GLY A 666 -1.98 15.24 -30.89
N CYS A 667 -1.42 16.45 -30.84
CA CYS A 667 -1.44 17.36 -29.69
C CYS A 667 -2.87 17.85 -29.36
N CYS A 668 -3.60 17.19 -28.45
CA CYS A 668 -4.68 17.85 -27.70
C CYS A 668 -5.21 16.96 -26.54
N GLY A 669 -4.51 16.99 -25.40
CA GLY A 669 -5.00 16.37 -24.17
C GLY A 669 -4.46 17.06 -22.92
N THR A 670 -5.35 17.77 -22.21
CA THR A 670 -5.32 18.28 -20.82
C THR A 670 -5.05 19.79 -20.57
N THR A 671 -6.08 20.43 -19.97
CA THR A 671 -6.13 21.69 -19.19
C THR A 671 -5.37 22.96 -19.67
N ALA A 672 -6.17 23.98 -20.01
CA ALA A 672 -5.80 25.27 -20.63
C ALA A 672 -4.93 26.21 -19.76
N LEU A 673 -4.24 27.12 -20.47
CA LEU A 673 -3.44 28.30 -20.04
C LEU A 673 -1.99 28.07 -19.56
N ILE A 674 -1.67 27.30 -18.51
CA ILE A 674 -0.25 26.95 -18.23
C ILE A 674 0.35 26.13 -19.40
N HIS A 675 -0.44 25.25 -20.02
CA HIS A 675 0.02 24.36 -21.09
C HIS A 675 0.37 25.11 -22.40
N GLU A 676 -0.23 26.28 -22.64
CA GLU A 676 0.07 27.13 -23.80
C GLU A 676 1.43 27.83 -23.62
N THR A 677 1.75 28.28 -22.41
CA THR A 677 3.10 28.81 -22.09
C THR A 677 4.14 27.68 -21.96
N ALA A 678 3.75 26.49 -21.52
CA ALA A 678 4.62 25.31 -21.51
C ALA A 678 4.98 24.83 -22.92
N SER A 679 4.16 25.14 -23.92
CA SER A 679 4.38 24.70 -25.30
C SER A 679 5.57 25.35 -26.01
N VAL A 680 5.99 26.53 -25.54
CA VAL A 680 7.23 27.20 -25.96
C VAL A 680 8.45 26.74 -25.16
N ILE A 681 8.27 25.89 -24.14
CA ILE A 681 9.35 25.30 -23.33
C ILE A 681 9.63 23.89 -23.86
N SER A 682 10.86 23.64 -24.31
CA SER A 682 11.28 22.30 -24.72
C SER A 682 12.80 22.15 -24.60
N ASP A 683 13.24 20.94 -24.26
CA ASP A 683 14.64 20.50 -24.31
C ASP A 683 15.24 20.58 -25.72
N THR A 684 14.40 20.54 -26.76
CA THR A 684 14.81 20.71 -28.18
C THR A 684 14.88 22.17 -28.64
N ARG A 685 14.36 23.12 -27.86
CA ARG A 685 14.41 24.55 -28.19
C ARG A 685 15.67 25.21 -27.65
N GLN A 686 16.07 26.31 -28.29
CA GLN A 686 17.29 27.01 -27.92
C GLN A 686 17.05 28.13 -26.89
N SER A 687 15.92 28.84 -26.95
CA SER A 687 15.65 30.00 -26.07
C SER A 687 15.16 29.61 -24.68
N LEU A 688 14.05 28.85 -24.57
CA LEU A 688 13.42 28.45 -23.31
C LEU A 688 13.66 26.95 -23.01
N ASN A 689 14.94 26.61 -22.85
CA ASN A 689 15.38 25.24 -22.60
C ASN A 689 15.48 24.94 -21.08
N PRO A 690 14.71 23.98 -20.54
CA PRO A 690 14.72 23.66 -19.11
C PRO A 690 16.03 23.00 -18.63
N SER A 691 16.87 22.49 -19.55
CA SER A 691 18.23 22.04 -19.21
C SER A 691 19.21 23.21 -19.00
N LYS A 692 18.86 24.42 -19.45
CA LYS A 692 19.69 25.63 -19.31
C LYS A 692 19.17 26.59 -18.25
N TYR A 693 17.86 26.71 -18.10
CA TYR A 693 17.23 27.69 -17.22
C TYR A 693 16.29 27.04 -16.20
N PHE A 694 16.25 27.61 -15.00
CA PHE A 694 15.20 27.34 -14.03
C PHE A 694 13.97 28.17 -14.40
N ILE A 695 12.98 27.55 -15.04
CA ILE A 695 11.81 28.23 -15.60
C ILE A 695 10.64 28.18 -14.63
N ILE A 696 10.03 29.34 -14.36
CA ILE A 696 8.89 29.49 -13.44
C ILE A 696 7.67 29.93 -14.25
N VAL A 697 6.57 29.17 -14.15
CA VAL A 697 5.32 29.45 -14.87
C VAL A 697 4.18 29.67 -13.87
N PRO A 698 3.89 30.92 -13.48
CA PRO A 698 2.78 31.23 -12.57
C PRO A 698 1.43 31.32 -13.31
N ALA A 699 0.35 30.90 -12.66
CA ALA A 699 -1.02 31.12 -13.14
C ALA A 699 -1.55 32.52 -12.74
N LEU A 700 -2.40 33.11 -13.59
CA LEU A 700 -3.08 34.40 -13.37
C LEU A 700 -4.25 34.24 -12.39
N PHE A 701 -4.45 35.19 -11.47
CA PHE A 701 -5.66 35.23 -10.63
C PHE A 701 -6.92 35.32 -11.47
N GLY A 702 -7.92 34.51 -11.12
CA GLY A 702 -9.18 34.43 -11.84
C GLY A 702 -9.17 33.54 -13.09
N ASN A 703 -8.08 32.84 -13.40
CA ASN A 703 -7.98 31.99 -14.61
C ASN A 703 -8.39 30.51 -14.40
N GLY A 704 -8.86 30.14 -13.21
CA GLY A 704 -9.24 28.78 -12.83
C GLY A 704 -8.11 27.90 -12.29
N GLN A 705 -6.84 28.26 -12.52
CA GLN A 705 -5.66 27.49 -12.04
C GLN A 705 -5.04 28.06 -10.77
N SER A 706 -5.02 29.39 -10.61
CA SER A 706 -4.73 30.04 -9.34
C SER A 706 -6.04 30.42 -8.62
N THR A 707 -5.98 31.16 -7.51
CA THR A 707 -7.18 31.66 -6.80
C THR A 707 -8.15 32.33 -7.79
N SER A 708 -9.34 31.74 -7.93
CA SER A 708 -10.35 32.11 -8.94
C SER A 708 -11.77 31.87 -8.43
N PRO A 709 -12.81 32.52 -8.98
CA PRO A 709 -14.20 32.26 -8.62
C PRO A 709 -14.61 30.78 -8.62
N SER A 710 -14.17 30.01 -9.62
CA SER A 710 -14.53 28.59 -9.77
C SER A 710 -13.96 27.67 -8.69
N ASN A 711 -12.79 28.02 -8.12
CA ASN A 711 -12.07 27.18 -7.16
C ASN A 711 -11.96 27.79 -5.76
N SER A 712 -12.50 29.01 -5.57
CA SER A 712 -12.53 29.72 -4.29
C SER A 712 -13.96 30.12 -3.93
N PRO A 713 -14.83 29.16 -3.51
CA PRO A 713 -16.26 29.39 -3.33
C PRO A 713 -16.59 30.53 -2.36
N HIS A 714 -15.77 30.70 -1.33
CA HIS A 714 -15.91 31.77 -0.32
C HIS A 714 -15.65 33.18 -0.87
N LEU A 715 -15.01 33.29 -2.04
CA LEU A 715 -14.77 34.56 -2.74
C LEU A 715 -15.66 34.73 -3.95
N ARG A 716 -16.48 33.74 -4.34
CA ARG A 716 -17.19 33.75 -5.63
C ARG A 716 -18.03 35.00 -5.86
N ASP A 717 -18.84 35.38 -4.86
CA ASP A 717 -19.74 36.54 -4.95
C ASP A 717 -19.07 37.88 -4.62
N ALA A 718 -17.83 37.84 -4.13
CA ALA A 718 -17.07 39.00 -3.67
C ALA A 718 -15.63 39.01 -4.21
N PHE A 719 -15.40 38.42 -5.38
CA PHE A 719 -14.06 38.26 -5.92
C PHE A 719 -13.48 39.66 -6.21
N PRO A 720 -12.27 39.96 -5.72
CA PRO A 720 -11.72 41.30 -5.85
C PRO A 720 -11.50 41.67 -7.31
N VAL A 721 -11.48 42.97 -7.59
CA VAL A 721 -11.00 43.46 -8.88
C VAL A 721 -9.50 43.22 -8.93
N VAL A 722 -9.07 42.42 -9.89
CA VAL A 722 -7.66 42.08 -10.10
C VAL A 722 -7.15 42.82 -11.34
N THR A 723 -5.93 43.34 -11.24
CA THR A 723 -5.20 43.97 -12.36
C THR A 723 -3.92 43.18 -12.68
N PHE A 724 -3.26 43.51 -13.81
CA PHE A 724 -1.93 42.96 -14.08
C PHE A 724 -0.91 43.36 -13.01
N ALA A 725 -1.01 44.55 -12.42
CA ALA A 725 -0.12 44.99 -11.34
C ALA A 725 -0.25 44.13 -10.07
N ASP A 726 -1.46 43.67 -9.76
CA ASP A 726 -1.72 42.76 -8.63
C ASP A 726 -1.13 41.36 -8.89
N ASN A 727 -1.31 40.84 -10.11
CA ASN A 727 -0.72 39.57 -10.52
C ASN A 727 0.81 39.62 -10.47
N VAL A 728 1.42 40.66 -11.06
CA VAL A 728 2.87 40.85 -11.08
C VAL A 728 3.42 41.06 -9.68
N ARG A 729 2.70 41.76 -8.79
CA ARG A 729 3.08 41.85 -7.37
C ARG A 729 3.09 40.48 -6.69
N ALA A 730 2.06 39.67 -6.88
CA ALA A 730 2.02 38.33 -6.31
C ALA A 730 3.14 37.43 -6.85
N GLN A 731 3.42 37.50 -8.15
CA GLN A 731 4.54 36.79 -8.77
C GLN A 731 5.88 37.27 -8.22
N TYR A 732 6.08 38.57 -8.04
CA TYR A 732 7.28 39.12 -7.42
C TYR A 732 7.50 38.59 -6.01
N LEU A 733 6.46 38.58 -5.18
CA LEU A 733 6.53 38.02 -3.83
C LEU A 733 6.84 36.51 -3.84
N LEU A 734 6.26 35.76 -4.78
CA LEU A 734 6.58 34.35 -4.99
C LEU A 734 8.07 34.16 -5.29
N VAL A 735 8.59 34.83 -6.33
CA VAL A 735 9.97 34.60 -6.77
C VAL A 735 11.00 35.13 -5.78
N THR A 736 10.73 36.26 -5.11
CA THR A 736 11.68 36.85 -4.16
C THR A 736 11.60 36.24 -2.76
N GLN A 737 10.40 36.09 -2.19
CA GLN A 737 10.24 35.66 -0.79
C GLN A 737 10.13 34.16 -0.61
N LYS A 738 9.60 33.43 -1.59
CA LYS A 738 9.44 31.98 -1.50
C LYS A 738 10.55 31.23 -2.22
N LEU A 739 10.97 31.71 -3.39
CA LEU A 739 12.03 31.08 -4.18
C LEU A 739 13.41 31.72 -3.97
N GLY A 740 13.49 32.87 -3.30
CA GLY A 740 14.77 33.51 -2.94
C GLY A 740 15.53 34.10 -4.14
N LEU A 741 14.87 34.36 -5.26
CA LEU A 741 15.50 34.91 -6.45
C LEU A 741 15.72 36.41 -6.33
N THR A 742 16.91 36.86 -6.70
CA THR A 742 17.29 38.29 -6.67
C THR A 742 17.22 38.95 -8.05
N LYS A 743 17.21 38.16 -9.13
CA LYS A 743 17.14 38.62 -10.51
C LYS A 743 16.64 37.50 -11.43
N ALA A 744 15.96 37.85 -12.52
CA ALA A 744 15.54 36.96 -13.59
C ALA A 744 16.32 37.24 -14.89
N LYS A 745 16.69 36.20 -15.63
CA LYS A 745 17.28 36.37 -16.97
C LYS A 745 16.27 36.97 -17.94
N ALA A 746 15.04 36.46 -17.95
CA ALA A 746 13.97 36.96 -18.80
C ALA A 746 12.59 36.82 -18.15
N VAL A 747 11.67 37.71 -18.53
CA VAL A 747 10.22 37.56 -18.32
C VAL A 747 9.56 37.50 -19.70
N VAL A 748 8.95 36.35 -20.02
CA VAL A 748 8.36 36.07 -21.33
C VAL A 748 6.89 35.74 -21.14
N GLY A 749 6.03 36.24 -22.03
CA GLY A 749 4.62 35.90 -21.96
C GLY A 749 3.87 36.17 -23.26
N PHE A 750 2.87 35.33 -23.52
CA PHE A 750 1.95 35.44 -24.64
C PHE A 750 0.61 36.04 -24.20
N SER A 751 0.02 36.92 -25.02
CA SER A 751 -1.32 37.49 -24.77
C SER A 751 -1.39 38.22 -23.42
N MET A 752 -2.32 37.86 -22.53
CA MET A 752 -2.38 38.38 -21.16
C MET A 752 -1.09 38.12 -20.34
N GLY A 753 -0.31 37.09 -20.68
CA GLY A 753 1.04 36.89 -20.15
C GLY A 753 2.03 37.94 -20.64
N GLY A 754 1.94 38.37 -21.89
CA GLY A 754 2.78 39.43 -22.45
C GLY A 754 2.44 40.80 -21.85
N ALA A 755 1.15 41.06 -21.57
CA ALA A 755 0.74 42.26 -20.84
C ALA A 755 1.32 42.29 -19.41
N GLN A 756 1.42 41.14 -18.75
CA GLN A 756 2.14 41.02 -17.47
C GLN A 756 3.65 41.21 -17.64
N ALA A 757 4.24 40.78 -18.75
CA ALA A 757 5.66 41.02 -19.05
C ALA A 757 5.95 42.53 -19.15
N TYR A 758 5.10 43.30 -19.83
CA TYR A 758 5.16 44.76 -19.81
C TYR A 758 5.00 45.35 -18.40
N GLN A 759 4.03 44.85 -17.64
CA GLN A 759 3.82 45.30 -16.26
C GLN A 759 5.03 45.02 -15.36
N TRP A 760 5.69 43.87 -15.53
CA TRP A 760 6.96 43.54 -14.87
C TRP A 760 8.05 44.56 -15.18
N ALA A 761 8.18 44.94 -16.46
CA ALA A 761 9.20 45.86 -16.95
C ALA A 761 9.12 47.26 -16.33
N VAL A 762 7.92 47.72 -15.94
CA VAL A 762 7.72 49.02 -15.27
C VAL A 762 7.66 48.93 -13.75
N GLN A 763 7.09 47.85 -13.21
CA GLN A 763 6.83 47.73 -11.77
C GLN A 763 8.07 47.28 -11.00
N TYR A 764 8.93 46.47 -11.63
CA TYR A 764 10.19 45.99 -11.06
C TYR A 764 11.31 46.09 -12.10
N PRO A 765 11.63 47.30 -12.61
CA PRO A 765 12.45 47.51 -13.81
C PRO A 765 13.89 47.00 -13.69
N ASP A 766 14.39 46.81 -12.46
CA ASP A 766 15.74 46.34 -12.18
C ASP A 766 15.83 44.81 -11.97
N PHE A 767 14.70 44.09 -11.96
CA PHE A 767 14.66 42.67 -11.60
C PHE A 767 15.00 41.72 -12.75
N MET A 768 14.94 42.15 -14.01
CA MET A 768 15.17 41.30 -15.18
C MET A 768 16.10 41.92 -16.22
N ASP A 769 16.79 41.07 -17.00
CA ASP A 769 17.63 41.53 -18.11
C ASP A 769 16.84 41.73 -19.41
N VAL A 770 15.88 40.84 -19.68
CA VAL A 770 15.06 40.84 -20.90
C VAL A 770 13.57 40.68 -20.58
N VAL A 771 12.73 41.34 -21.36
CA VAL A 771 11.27 41.14 -21.38
C VAL A 771 10.82 40.85 -22.80
N VAL A 772 9.98 39.84 -22.98
CA VAL A 772 9.47 39.44 -24.31
C VAL A 772 7.94 39.36 -24.27
N PRO A 773 7.23 40.47 -24.54
CA PRO A 773 5.79 40.45 -24.75
C PRO A 773 5.47 39.94 -26.17
N ILE A 774 4.79 38.81 -26.25
CA ILE A 774 4.37 38.17 -27.51
C ILE A 774 2.87 38.39 -27.67
N CYS A 775 2.44 38.94 -28.81
CA CYS A 775 1.04 39.27 -29.10
C CYS A 775 0.35 39.93 -27.89
N ALA A 776 0.84 41.08 -27.44
CA ALA A 776 0.35 41.78 -26.27
C ALA A 776 0.50 43.29 -26.43
N SER A 777 -0.07 44.06 -25.49
CA SER A 777 0.09 45.51 -25.43
C SER A 777 0.40 45.98 -24.01
N ALA A 778 1.15 47.07 -23.92
CA ALA A 778 1.45 47.81 -22.70
C ALA A 778 0.18 48.51 -22.14
N LYS A 779 -0.76 48.86 -23.02
CA LYS A 779 -2.06 49.41 -22.67
C LYS A 779 -3.13 48.82 -23.58
N ASN A 780 -4.21 48.33 -22.98
CA ASN A 780 -5.29 47.73 -23.76
C ASN A 780 -5.92 48.76 -24.71
N ALA A 781 -5.85 48.47 -26.01
CA ALA A 781 -6.31 49.37 -27.05
C ALA A 781 -7.82 49.65 -26.95
N LEU A 782 -8.24 50.82 -27.45
CA LEU A 782 -9.66 51.19 -27.49
C LEU A 782 -10.47 50.19 -28.33
N HIS A 783 -9.93 49.74 -29.46
CA HIS A 783 -10.55 48.73 -30.31
C HIS A 783 -10.71 47.39 -29.58
N ASN A 784 -9.68 46.96 -28.85
CA ASN A 784 -9.69 45.71 -28.10
C ASN A 784 -10.73 45.76 -26.95
N ASN A 785 -10.89 46.91 -26.28
CA ASN A 785 -11.97 47.08 -25.30
C ASN A 785 -13.38 46.86 -25.88
N VAL A 786 -13.62 47.26 -27.14
CA VAL A 786 -14.92 47.03 -27.81
C VAL A 786 -15.14 45.53 -28.06
N PHE A 787 -14.11 44.83 -28.54
CA PHE A 787 -14.15 43.37 -28.70
C PHE A 787 -14.43 42.65 -27.37
N LEU A 788 -13.68 43.00 -26.31
CA LEU A 788 -13.82 42.40 -24.98
C LEU A 788 -15.22 42.64 -24.38
N GLU A 789 -15.81 43.82 -24.59
CA GLU A 789 -17.20 44.08 -24.21
C GLU A 789 -18.19 43.25 -25.01
N GLY A 790 -17.92 42.97 -26.29
CA GLY A 790 -18.74 42.10 -27.13
C GLY A 790 -18.79 40.66 -26.59
N VAL A 791 -17.63 40.05 -26.34
CA VAL A 791 -17.55 38.68 -25.78
C VAL A 791 -18.10 38.61 -24.36
N LYS A 792 -17.86 39.64 -23.52
CA LYS A 792 -18.45 39.74 -22.18
C LYS A 792 -19.97 39.75 -22.25
N SER A 793 -20.52 40.60 -23.12
CA SER A 793 -21.97 40.75 -23.29
C SER A 793 -22.62 39.46 -23.81
N ALA A 794 -21.98 38.78 -24.77
CA ALA A 794 -22.44 37.50 -25.28
C ALA A 794 -22.51 36.42 -24.18
N LEU A 795 -21.47 36.33 -23.34
CA LEU A 795 -21.40 35.35 -22.25
C LEU A 795 -22.49 35.60 -21.20
N ILE A 796 -22.63 36.84 -20.71
CA ILE A 796 -23.58 37.16 -19.63
C ILE A 796 -25.05 37.16 -20.08
N ALA A 797 -25.32 37.33 -21.37
CA ALA A 797 -26.68 37.31 -21.93
C ALA A 797 -27.39 35.97 -21.68
N ALA A 798 -26.65 34.86 -21.67
CA ALA A 798 -27.22 33.53 -21.39
C ALA A 798 -27.87 33.42 -19.99
N ARG A 799 -27.44 34.27 -19.03
CA ARG A 799 -28.01 34.38 -17.68
C ARG A 799 -28.90 35.61 -17.51
N GLY A 800 -29.24 36.31 -18.59
CA GLY A 800 -29.98 37.58 -18.54
C GLY A 800 -29.20 38.72 -17.87
N GLY A 801 -27.87 38.63 -17.84
CA GLY A 801 -26.99 39.64 -17.25
C GLY A 801 -26.79 40.86 -18.14
N LEU A 802 -26.40 41.98 -17.52
CA LEU A 802 -26.11 43.27 -18.17
C LEU A 802 -24.67 43.71 -17.86
N SER A 803 -23.94 44.16 -18.88
CA SER A 803 -22.62 44.80 -18.71
C SER A 803 -22.77 46.18 -18.09
N LEU A 804 -21.91 46.52 -17.12
CA LEU A 804 -21.83 47.88 -16.56
C LEU A 804 -20.83 48.78 -17.31
N GLY A 805 -20.32 48.32 -18.45
CA GLY A 805 -19.36 49.03 -19.31
C GLY A 805 -17.92 48.52 -19.21
N VAL A 806 -17.04 49.11 -20.03
CA VAL A 806 -15.61 48.76 -20.16
C VAL A 806 -14.89 48.85 -18.81
N GLY A 807 -14.20 47.77 -18.42
CA GLY A 807 -13.45 47.69 -17.16
C GLY A 807 -14.33 47.66 -15.90
N LYS A 808 -15.65 47.68 -16.07
CA LYS A 808 -16.65 47.53 -15.02
C LYS A 808 -17.18 46.10 -15.00
N GLY A 809 -17.77 45.71 -13.88
CA GLY A 809 -18.37 44.40 -13.72
C GLY A 809 -19.68 44.24 -14.50
N GLN A 810 -20.48 43.28 -14.05
CA GLN A 810 -21.74 42.88 -14.65
C GLN A 810 -22.80 42.78 -13.55
N ARG A 811 -24.07 42.91 -13.92
CA ARG A 811 -25.21 42.73 -13.01
C ARG A 811 -26.12 41.62 -13.53
N TYR A 812 -26.54 40.74 -12.64
CA TYR A 812 -27.51 39.69 -12.92
C TYR A 812 -28.87 40.00 -12.27
N PRO A 813 -29.98 39.42 -12.79
CA PRO A 813 -31.30 39.55 -12.19
C PRO A 813 -31.41 38.82 -10.84
N SER A 814 -30.62 37.77 -10.63
CA SER A 814 -30.51 37.03 -9.37
C SER A 814 -29.05 36.67 -9.07
N ASN A 815 -28.77 36.42 -7.79
CA ASN A 815 -27.46 35.93 -7.33
C ASN A 815 -27.32 34.40 -7.46
N GLU A 816 -28.29 33.72 -8.10
CA GLU A 816 -28.22 32.27 -8.27
C GLU A 816 -27.08 31.87 -9.22
N PRO A 817 -26.37 30.77 -8.95
CA PRO A 817 -25.29 30.31 -9.81
C PRO A 817 -25.79 29.96 -11.23
N TRP A 818 -24.87 29.92 -12.18
CA TRP A 818 -25.16 29.51 -13.55
C TRP A 818 -25.81 28.12 -13.59
N THR A 819 -26.95 27.99 -14.25
CA THR A 819 -27.50 26.66 -14.55
C THR A 819 -26.64 25.98 -15.62
N PRO A 820 -26.64 24.63 -15.71
CA PRO A 820 -25.89 23.93 -16.75
C PRO A 820 -26.20 24.42 -18.16
N GLN A 821 -27.48 24.68 -18.45
CA GLN A 821 -27.91 25.20 -19.75
C GLN A 821 -27.40 26.62 -20.00
N GLN A 822 -27.48 27.52 -19.01
CA GLN A 822 -26.96 28.89 -19.15
C GLN A 822 -25.45 28.89 -19.37
N ARG A 823 -24.73 28.03 -18.65
CA ARG A 823 -23.28 27.84 -18.82
C ARG A 823 -22.96 27.37 -20.22
N GLU A 824 -23.63 26.32 -20.70
CA GLU A 824 -23.39 25.77 -22.04
C GLU A 824 -23.65 26.81 -23.13
N VAL A 825 -24.81 27.46 -23.10
CA VAL A 825 -25.20 28.48 -24.08
C VAL A 825 -24.24 29.66 -24.05
N GLY A 826 -23.92 30.17 -22.85
CA GLY A 826 -23.04 31.33 -22.69
C GLY A 826 -21.61 31.05 -23.17
N LEU A 827 -21.04 29.89 -22.83
CA LEU A 827 -19.68 29.52 -23.22
C LEU A 827 -19.57 29.18 -24.72
N LYS A 828 -20.58 28.54 -25.32
CA LYS A 828 -20.64 28.35 -26.78
C LYS A 828 -20.72 29.69 -27.51
N ALA A 829 -21.57 30.61 -27.03
CA ALA A 829 -21.67 31.95 -27.59
C ALA A 829 -20.34 32.72 -27.47
N PHE A 830 -19.69 32.64 -26.31
CA PHE A 830 -18.35 33.21 -26.10
C PHE A 830 -17.35 32.68 -27.13
N GLY A 831 -17.24 31.36 -27.28
CA GLY A 831 -16.33 30.72 -28.24
C GLY A 831 -16.59 31.14 -29.69
N ARG A 832 -17.85 31.17 -30.11
CA ARG A 832 -18.22 31.60 -31.48
C ARG A 832 -17.93 33.07 -31.75
N VAL A 833 -18.17 33.98 -30.78
CA VAL A 833 -17.81 35.40 -30.95
C VAL A 833 -16.29 35.56 -31.03
N TYR A 834 -15.55 34.83 -30.19
CA TYR A 834 -14.09 34.85 -30.18
C TYR A 834 -13.47 34.32 -31.49
N ALA A 835 -14.16 33.41 -32.17
CA ALA A 835 -13.67 32.78 -33.40
C ALA A 835 -13.32 33.76 -34.52
N GLY A 836 -14.12 34.81 -34.72
CA GLY A 836 -13.88 35.82 -35.76
C GLY A 836 -12.70 36.75 -35.47
N TRP A 837 -12.08 36.59 -34.31
CA TRP A 837 -11.10 37.47 -33.71
C TRP A 837 -9.77 36.72 -33.47
N GLY A 838 -9.84 35.42 -33.14
CA GLY A 838 -8.65 34.62 -32.78
C GLY A 838 -7.74 34.29 -33.97
N PHE A 839 -8.30 33.78 -35.06
CA PHE A 839 -7.56 33.57 -36.31
C PHE A 839 -7.77 34.73 -37.28
N SER A 840 -6.78 35.01 -38.12
CA SER A 840 -6.89 36.11 -39.08
C SER A 840 -7.87 35.82 -40.22
N GLN A 841 -8.30 36.88 -40.88
CA GLN A 841 -9.06 36.78 -42.13
C GLN A 841 -8.30 36.03 -43.23
N ALA A 842 -6.96 36.13 -43.27
CA ALA A 842 -6.15 35.41 -44.25
C ALA A 842 -6.17 33.90 -43.99
N TRP A 843 -6.15 33.49 -42.72
CA TRP A 843 -6.23 32.09 -42.30
C TRP A 843 -7.53 31.42 -42.77
N TYR A 844 -8.66 32.10 -42.56
CA TYR A 844 -9.97 31.62 -43.00
C TYR A 844 -10.10 31.59 -44.53
N ARG A 845 -9.61 32.63 -45.23
CA ARG A 845 -9.59 32.66 -46.71
C ARG A 845 -8.80 31.49 -47.30
N GLN A 846 -7.72 31.08 -46.64
CA GLN A 846 -6.89 29.94 -47.03
C GLN A 846 -7.45 28.58 -46.58
N LYS A 847 -8.62 28.55 -45.90
CA LYS A 847 -9.27 27.34 -45.40
C LYS A 847 -8.36 26.47 -44.52
N LEU A 848 -7.51 27.11 -43.71
CA LEU A 848 -6.56 26.41 -42.87
C LEU A 848 -7.22 25.57 -41.76
N PHE A 849 -8.48 25.85 -41.40
CA PHE A 849 -9.28 24.98 -40.52
C PHE A 849 -9.46 23.57 -41.08
N SER A 850 -9.57 23.44 -42.40
CA SER A 850 -9.68 22.13 -43.04
C SER A 850 -8.35 21.40 -43.03
N LYS A 851 -7.26 22.11 -43.32
CA LYS A 851 -5.91 21.55 -43.38
C LYS A 851 -5.39 21.10 -42.01
N PHE A 852 -5.56 21.92 -40.99
CA PHE A 852 -4.95 21.68 -39.67
C PHE A 852 -5.92 21.06 -38.66
N PHE A 853 -7.23 21.30 -38.79
CA PHE A 853 -8.24 20.83 -37.84
C PHE A 853 -9.26 19.87 -38.45
N GLY A 854 -9.13 19.54 -39.74
CA GLY A 854 -9.98 18.53 -40.41
C GLY A 854 -11.44 18.95 -40.62
N ALA A 855 -11.82 20.18 -40.29
CA ALA A 855 -13.18 20.68 -40.47
C ALA A 855 -13.50 20.93 -41.95
N LYS A 856 -14.68 20.52 -42.41
CA LYS A 856 -15.09 20.63 -43.82
C LYS A 856 -15.47 22.05 -44.18
N ASP A 857 -16.08 22.77 -43.24
CA ASP A 857 -16.55 24.15 -43.37
C ASP A 857 -16.39 24.92 -42.06
N GLU A 858 -16.72 26.20 -42.10
CA GLU A 858 -16.63 27.12 -40.98
C GLU A 858 -17.56 26.74 -39.82
N GLU A 859 -18.74 26.18 -40.09
CA GLU A 859 -19.68 25.80 -39.04
C GLU A 859 -19.19 24.56 -38.29
N GLU A 860 -18.69 23.54 -39.00
CA GLU A 860 -18.05 22.39 -38.36
C GLU A 860 -16.84 22.84 -37.55
N PHE A 861 -16.03 23.80 -38.03
CA PHE A 861 -14.92 24.33 -37.24
C PHE A 861 -15.37 25.07 -35.97
N LEU A 862 -16.45 25.86 -36.05
CA LEU A 862 -17.03 26.51 -34.87
C LEU A 862 -17.51 25.48 -33.85
N GLN A 863 -18.16 24.40 -34.29
CA GLN A 863 -18.70 23.35 -33.42
C GLN A 863 -17.64 22.40 -32.86
N THR A 864 -16.57 22.13 -33.61
CA THR A 864 -15.56 21.12 -33.24
C THR A 864 -14.33 21.71 -32.55
N PHE A 865 -14.03 22.99 -32.78
CA PHE A 865 -12.92 23.69 -32.13
C PHE A 865 -13.39 24.77 -31.16
N TRP A 866 -14.09 25.81 -31.65
CA TRP A 866 -14.36 27.01 -30.85
C TRP A 866 -15.40 26.81 -29.74
N GLU A 867 -16.46 26.05 -29.98
CA GLU A 867 -17.44 25.69 -28.95
C GLU A 867 -16.81 24.82 -27.85
N PRO A 868 -16.11 23.71 -28.17
CA PRO A 868 -15.37 22.94 -27.17
C PRO A 868 -14.30 23.76 -26.44
N TRP A 869 -13.63 24.68 -27.12
CA TRP A 869 -12.68 25.60 -26.50
C TRP A 869 -13.38 26.50 -25.48
N GLY A 870 -14.52 27.11 -25.82
CA GLY A 870 -15.32 27.89 -24.89
C GLY A 870 -15.83 27.06 -23.70
N LEU A 871 -16.42 25.90 -23.96
CA LEU A 871 -17.03 25.01 -22.95
C LEU A 871 -16.07 24.48 -21.89
N LYS A 872 -14.77 24.43 -22.20
CA LYS A 872 -13.72 24.02 -21.24
C LYS A 872 -13.49 25.04 -20.13
N ASN A 873 -13.98 26.27 -20.26
CA ASN A 873 -13.78 27.33 -19.28
C ASN A 873 -14.89 27.40 -18.23
N ASP A 874 -14.64 28.18 -17.17
CA ASP A 874 -15.68 28.63 -16.25
C ASP A 874 -16.13 30.06 -16.60
N PRO A 875 -17.44 30.35 -16.66
CA PRO A 875 -17.91 31.67 -17.05
C PRO A 875 -17.51 32.77 -16.06
N ASP A 876 -17.45 32.48 -14.75
CA ASP A 876 -17.10 33.49 -13.75
C ASP A 876 -15.59 33.82 -13.82
N ASP A 877 -14.76 32.82 -14.07
CA ASP A 877 -13.31 32.97 -14.28
C ASP A 877 -13.03 33.83 -15.53
N LEU A 878 -13.68 33.51 -16.67
CA LEU A 878 -13.55 34.31 -17.90
C LEU A 878 -13.92 35.77 -17.68
N LEU A 879 -14.95 36.06 -16.89
CA LEU A 879 -15.35 37.44 -16.59
C LEU A 879 -14.30 38.18 -15.78
N VAL A 880 -13.60 37.50 -14.87
CA VAL A 880 -12.46 38.08 -14.15
C VAL A 880 -11.29 38.33 -15.11
N MET A 881 -10.98 37.38 -15.99
CA MET A 881 -9.91 37.53 -16.98
C MET A 881 -10.19 38.69 -17.95
N LEU A 882 -11.39 38.76 -18.53
CA LEU A 882 -11.81 39.85 -19.41
C LEU A 882 -11.67 41.21 -18.72
N ARG A 883 -12.12 41.31 -17.47
CA ARG A 883 -12.01 42.56 -16.71
C ARG A 883 -10.57 42.92 -16.40
N THR A 884 -9.73 41.93 -16.06
CA THR A 884 -8.29 42.14 -15.85
C THR A 884 -7.64 42.69 -17.11
N TRP A 885 -7.97 42.12 -18.28
CA TRP A 885 -7.48 42.57 -19.59
C TRP A 885 -7.95 43.99 -19.93
N GLN A 886 -9.25 44.28 -19.77
CA GLN A 886 -9.80 45.62 -20.02
C GLN A 886 -9.15 46.72 -19.17
N LEU A 887 -8.72 46.37 -17.95
CA LEU A 887 -8.05 47.28 -17.03
C LEU A 887 -6.54 47.38 -17.24
N GLY A 888 -5.98 46.61 -18.18
CA GLY A 888 -4.56 46.54 -18.48
C GLY A 888 -4.01 47.85 -19.03
N ASP A 889 -3.16 48.51 -18.26
CA ASP A 889 -2.49 49.76 -18.62
C ASP A 889 -1.31 50.02 -17.67
N ILE A 890 -0.09 49.87 -18.17
CA ILE A 890 1.14 50.08 -17.39
C ILE A 890 1.30 51.52 -16.88
N SER A 891 0.61 52.49 -17.49
CA SER A 891 0.70 53.91 -17.11
C SER A 891 -0.18 54.29 -15.92
N ARG A 892 -0.98 53.35 -15.40
CA ARG A 892 -1.87 53.61 -14.25
C ARG A 892 -1.14 53.72 -12.91
N ALA A 893 0.13 53.36 -12.85
CA ALA A 893 0.93 53.56 -11.65
C ALA A 893 1.00 55.07 -11.32
N PRO A 894 0.84 55.50 -10.06
CA PRO A 894 0.77 56.92 -9.68
C PRO A 894 1.91 57.79 -10.22
N GLU A 895 3.10 57.23 -10.35
CA GLU A 895 4.31 57.87 -10.86
C GLU A 895 4.22 58.26 -12.35
N PHE A 896 3.34 57.61 -13.13
CA PHE A 896 3.15 57.89 -14.55
C PHE A 896 1.89 58.73 -14.82
N GLY A 897 0.92 58.76 -13.91
CA GLY A 897 -0.26 59.61 -14.02
C GLY A 897 -1.13 59.35 -15.26
N GLY A 898 -1.10 58.14 -15.81
CA GLY A 898 -1.78 57.77 -17.06
C GLY A 898 -1.02 58.09 -18.35
N ASP A 899 0.21 58.60 -18.26
CA ASP A 899 1.09 58.86 -19.39
C ASP A 899 1.82 57.58 -19.84
N LEU A 900 1.39 57.02 -20.95
CA LEU A 900 1.95 55.78 -21.52
C LEU A 900 3.39 55.97 -22.01
N GLN A 901 3.72 57.12 -22.59
CA GLN A 901 5.07 57.39 -23.08
C GLN A 901 6.04 57.43 -21.90
N LYS A 902 5.65 58.09 -20.81
CA LYS A 902 6.46 58.14 -19.58
C LYS A 902 6.67 56.74 -18.97
N ALA A 903 5.65 55.88 -19.01
CA ALA A 903 5.77 54.50 -18.54
C ALA A 903 6.74 53.69 -19.41
N LEU A 904 6.63 53.75 -20.74
CA LEU A 904 7.53 53.06 -21.67
C LEU A 904 8.99 53.54 -21.53
N GLN A 905 9.21 54.83 -21.32
CA GLN A 905 10.55 55.41 -21.09
C GLN A 905 11.18 54.97 -19.77
N SER A 906 10.38 54.46 -18.82
CA SER A 906 10.88 53.95 -17.53
C SER A 906 11.51 52.56 -17.61
N ILE A 907 11.25 51.81 -18.70
CA ILE A 907 11.73 50.44 -18.87
C ILE A 907 13.26 50.43 -19.00
N LYS A 908 13.92 49.67 -18.11
CA LYS A 908 15.39 49.60 -18.04
C LYS A 908 15.97 48.35 -18.70
N CYS A 909 15.22 47.26 -18.80
CA CYS A 909 15.67 46.01 -19.43
C CYS A 909 15.59 46.10 -20.96
N ARG A 910 16.11 45.08 -21.66
CA ARG A 910 15.87 44.94 -23.11
C ARG A 910 14.47 44.38 -23.35
N VAL A 911 13.77 44.89 -24.35
CA VAL A 911 12.41 44.45 -24.70
C VAL A 911 12.37 43.95 -26.14
N VAL A 912 11.84 42.74 -26.33
CA VAL A 912 11.57 42.18 -27.67
C VAL A 912 10.07 42.07 -27.85
N VAL A 913 9.49 43.05 -28.54
CA VAL A 913 8.04 43.09 -28.78
C VAL A 913 7.75 42.28 -30.04
N ALA A 914 7.00 41.19 -29.89
CA ALA A 914 6.74 40.23 -30.95
C ALA A 914 5.25 40.13 -31.28
N PRO A 915 4.69 41.06 -32.07
CA PRO A 915 3.34 40.93 -32.60
C PRO A 915 3.31 39.98 -33.79
N VAL A 916 2.16 39.36 -34.05
CA VAL A 916 1.91 38.67 -35.31
C VAL A 916 1.35 39.66 -36.32
N GLU A 917 1.85 39.63 -37.56
CA GLU A 917 1.47 40.54 -38.65
C GLU A 917 -0.06 40.66 -38.84
N THR A 918 -0.78 39.55 -38.63
CA THR A 918 -2.23 39.47 -38.85
C THR A 918 -3.06 39.42 -37.55
N ASP A 919 -2.46 39.73 -36.40
CA ASP A 919 -3.16 39.80 -35.10
C ASP A 919 -4.18 40.94 -35.09
N MET A 920 -5.41 40.65 -34.66
CA MET A 920 -6.50 41.62 -34.60
C MET A 920 -6.68 42.24 -33.20
N TYR A 921 -6.01 41.71 -32.18
CA TYR A 921 -6.06 42.17 -30.79
C TYR A 921 -4.94 43.15 -30.49
N PHE A 922 -3.76 42.81 -31.00
CA PHE A 922 -2.49 43.46 -30.75
C PHE A 922 -1.80 43.71 -32.09
N PRO A 923 -2.33 44.67 -32.88
CA PRO A 923 -1.84 44.91 -34.21
C PRO A 923 -0.38 45.45 -34.17
N PRO A 924 0.46 45.12 -35.16
CA PRO A 924 1.88 45.52 -35.16
C PRO A 924 2.13 47.03 -35.01
N GLU A 925 1.19 47.88 -35.45
CA GLU A 925 1.27 49.34 -35.34
C GLU A 925 1.28 49.82 -33.89
N ASP A 926 0.51 49.16 -33.01
CA ASP A 926 0.50 49.47 -31.57
C ASP A 926 1.85 49.09 -30.95
N SER A 927 2.39 47.92 -31.31
CA SER A 927 3.72 47.49 -30.89
C SER A 927 4.84 48.38 -31.42
N GLN A 928 4.70 48.91 -32.64
CA GLN A 928 5.64 49.87 -33.20
C GLN A 928 5.65 51.16 -32.39
N PHE A 929 4.48 51.71 -32.06
CA PHE A 929 4.35 52.87 -31.18
C PHE A 929 5.00 52.62 -29.82
N GLU A 930 4.78 51.45 -29.22
CA GLU A 930 5.38 51.06 -27.94
C GLU A 930 6.91 51.09 -28.01
N VAL A 931 7.51 50.47 -29.03
CA VAL A 931 8.96 50.42 -29.22
C VAL A 931 9.55 51.80 -29.51
N GLU A 932 8.91 52.62 -30.34
CA GLU A 932 9.36 53.98 -30.66
C GLU A 932 9.37 54.92 -29.45
N ASN A 933 8.51 54.65 -28.46
CA ASN A 933 8.42 55.44 -27.23
C ASN A 933 9.25 54.88 -26.06
N MET A 934 9.95 53.76 -26.24
CA MET A 934 10.99 53.32 -25.29
C MET A 934 12.27 54.13 -25.47
N VAL A 935 13.15 54.10 -24.46
CA VAL A 935 14.49 54.70 -24.59
C VAL A 935 15.23 54.06 -25.77
N THR A 936 15.87 54.88 -26.62
CA THR A 936 16.56 54.42 -27.83
C THR A 936 17.51 53.25 -27.53
N GLY A 937 17.33 52.17 -28.28
CA GLY A 937 18.10 50.94 -28.11
C GLY A 937 17.58 49.98 -27.02
N ARG A 938 16.47 50.26 -26.35
CA ARG A 938 15.87 49.32 -25.39
C ARG A 938 14.88 48.34 -26.03
N GLY A 939 14.07 48.80 -26.97
CA GLY A 939 13.06 47.99 -27.65
C GLY A 939 13.52 47.50 -29.03
N THR A 940 13.19 46.25 -29.35
CA THR A 940 13.28 45.66 -30.69
C THR A 940 11.89 45.16 -31.09
N LEU A 941 11.46 45.51 -32.30
CA LEU A 941 10.21 45.02 -32.87
C LEU A 941 10.51 43.80 -33.76
N ALA A 942 9.92 42.65 -33.42
CA ALA A 942 10.08 41.38 -34.14
C ALA A 942 8.73 40.88 -34.65
N VAL A 943 8.24 41.47 -35.76
CA VAL A 943 6.95 41.10 -36.35
C VAL A 943 7.01 39.69 -36.92
N VAL A 944 6.15 38.79 -36.44
CA VAL A 944 6.03 37.41 -36.94
C VAL A 944 5.20 37.43 -38.23
N PRO A 945 5.77 37.02 -39.39
CA PRO A 945 5.09 37.08 -40.70
C PRO A 945 4.13 35.89 -40.85
N SER A 946 3.07 35.88 -40.04
CA SER A 946 2.12 34.77 -39.94
C SER A 946 0.70 35.19 -40.30
N VAL A 947 0.01 34.30 -41.01
CA VAL A 947 -1.42 34.41 -41.27
C VAL A 947 -2.27 33.86 -40.12
N TRP A 948 -1.70 33.28 -39.06
CA TRP A 948 -2.49 32.62 -38.01
C TRP A 948 -3.26 33.56 -37.08
N GLY A 949 -3.13 34.87 -37.25
CA GLY A 949 -3.72 35.85 -36.34
C GLY A 949 -3.10 35.74 -34.95
N HIS A 950 -3.90 35.95 -33.92
CA HIS A 950 -3.42 35.91 -32.53
C HIS A 950 -2.79 34.57 -32.16
N TRP A 951 -3.25 33.47 -32.76
CA TRP A 951 -2.69 32.12 -32.51
C TRP A 951 -1.28 31.90 -33.07
N GLY A 952 -0.77 32.77 -33.95
CA GLY A 952 0.63 32.70 -34.37
C GLY A 952 1.62 32.95 -33.22
N GLY A 953 1.20 33.63 -32.14
CA GLY A 953 2.06 33.97 -31.01
C GLY A 953 2.16 32.91 -29.90
N GLY A 954 1.26 31.92 -29.89
CA GLY A 954 1.12 31.01 -28.74
C GLY A 954 0.60 29.60 -29.04
N CYS A 955 0.31 29.26 -30.30
CA CYS A 955 -0.24 27.95 -30.66
C CYS A 955 0.85 26.96 -31.12
N THR A 956 0.77 25.71 -30.65
CA THR A 956 1.68 24.59 -30.98
C THR A 956 1.69 24.17 -32.44
N ASP A 957 0.65 24.56 -33.18
CA ASP A 957 0.33 23.94 -34.47
C ASP A 957 1.02 24.66 -35.65
N SER A 958 1.48 25.90 -35.44
CA SER A 958 2.31 26.64 -36.38
C SER A 958 3.79 26.53 -36.00
N LYS A 959 4.44 25.47 -36.49
CA LYS A 959 5.86 25.19 -36.19
C LYS A 959 6.80 26.30 -36.66
N ASP A 960 6.50 26.91 -37.80
CA ASP A 960 7.33 27.95 -38.41
C ASP A 960 7.30 29.24 -37.56
N ASP A 961 6.13 29.62 -37.05
CA ASP A 961 5.97 30.81 -36.19
C ASP A 961 6.67 30.60 -34.84
N LEU A 962 6.57 29.40 -34.28
CA LEU A 962 7.25 29.02 -33.05
C LEU A 962 8.77 29.01 -33.20
N GLN A 963 9.28 28.62 -34.38
CA GLN A 963 10.70 28.67 -34.68
C GLN A 963 11.18 30.12 -34.81
N PHE A 964 10.43 30.97 -35.52
CA PHE A 964 10.76 32.40 -35.63
C PHE A 964 10.85 33.07 -34.25
N LEU A 965 9.90 32.78 -33.36
CA LEU A 965 9.92 33.28 -31.98
C LEU A 965 11.12 32.74 -31.19
N ASP A 966 11.49 31.46 -31.34
CA ASP A 966 12.66 30.88 -30.69
C ASP A 966 13.96 31.57 -31.16
N GLU A 967 14.12 31.78 -32.47
CA GLU A 967 15.29 32.45 -33.06
C GLU A 967 15.42 33.91 -32.59
N ALA A 968 14.31 34.66 -32.58
CA ALA A 968 14.28 36.04 -32.09
C ALA A 968 14.67 36.14 -30.60
N MET A 969 14.22 35.19 -29.77
CA MET A 969 14.57 35.15 -28.34
C MET A 969 16.02 34.73 -28.10
N VAL A 970 16.54 33.74 -28.84
CA VAL A 970 17.94 33.28 -28.73
C VAL A 970 18.92 34.43 -28.96
N GLN A 971 18.68 35.22 -30.01
CA GLN A 971 19.55 36.34 -30.35
C GLN A 971 19.68 37.32 -29.18
N VAL A 972 18.58 37.70 -28.55
CA VAL A 972 18.58 38.69 -27.46
C VAL A 972 19.06 38.10 -26.13
N PHE A 973 18.83 36.81 -25.87
CA PHE A 973 19.39 36.14 -24.70
C PHE A 973 20.93 36.07 -24.76
N ALA A 974 21.50 35.90 -25.96
CA ALA A 974 22.95 35.91 -26.18
C ALA A 974 23.58 37.30 -26.00
N GLU A 975 22.89 38.37 -26.39
CA GLU A 975 23.39 39.75 -26.28
C GLU A 975 23.41 40.29 -24.83
N THR A 976 22.72 39.64 -23.90
CA THR A 976 22.55 40.12 -22.52
C THR A 976 23.42 39.42 -21.48
N GLY A 977 24.37 38.57 -21.89
CA GLY A 977 25.35 37.92 -21.01
C GLY A 977 24.82 36.69 -20.28
#